data_AF-A0AA39LFC4-F1
#
_entry.id   AF-A0AA39LFC4-F1
#
_cell.length_a   1.000
_cell.length_b   1.000
_cell.length_c   1.000
_cell.angle_alpha   90.00
_cell.angle_beta   90.00
_cell.angle_gamma   90.00
#
_symmetry.space_group_name_H-M   'P 1'
#
loop_
_entity.id
_entity.type
_entity.pdbx_description
1 polymer ?
#
loop_
_entity_poly.entity_id
_entity_poly.type
_entity_poly.pdbx_seq_one_letter_code
_entity_poly.pdbx_strand_id
1 'polypeptide(L)'
;MKIASAIDAVFLCDTGMVKELCHRCGKPVYPTDKVGPLKDSTFFHQGCFKCYICGTRLALKTYCNNRNDIGDMEVYCNNHVPTAGPHDPPPLRSNPIQSVGNGINNGRRTDAGLADMKIAHAIKATQVAKPYPKIKHEGAKYVVDYDTQTRLELIHRRDEDKLYEAFDEHREREYNQFERETKEEWEQALADFARKFEKGQVAAKNKDDLIRQLTIKRDKKLETLNVRRRERERKQTAELVDRQAKEMLELFRQARQDRDYEEELDHHVIPSYPTTPPPPVPPSCSKRHIYTDTSVFEAIDQIAISVAQSEVTTFTELIRTLTVGARSDVDKARAIYRWITVKNLNVMVFDNDLDNNTPMGLLRGIKNGTESYHVLFKRLCSYAGLHCVVIKGYSKSAGYQPGFHFDDNRFRNTWNAVFLDGSWRFVQCNWGARHLVNAKEGSKKPVQRDGNLRYEYDDHYFMTDPEEFIYEFYPHEPEWQLLSRPITLLQFQQLPFVRSLFFRYGLSFTDPSLRAVVGADRSGAATISIAMSNEALDSLIFHYNLRFYDGDETDVDGMNLKRFVMQSVVGDSVIFRVHCPSTRPLLLDVFANAVSPDHYLTGQPIKFKSVCKFKIVCENLKVIMVPLPECASGEWGPAKAYRLFGLVPLSHEEAIINCDQYAEIRFRMLKPLAEFVASLHKNRTDDRYLQRCCHTESRGDEVVIRIEFPDEGQYGLDIYTRDANNPNSAGKQLLTHCCKYLINACA
;
A
#
# COMPACT_ATOMS: atom_id res chain seq x y z
N MET A 1 -14.25 34.40 44.19
CA MET A 1 -13.53 35.34 43.29
C MET A 1 -12.14 34.89 42.81
N LYS A 2 -11.51 33.84 43.36
CA LYS A 2 -10.18 33.33 42.88
C LYS A 2 -10.23 32.11 41.94
N ILE A 3 -11.42 31.62 41.56
CA ILE A 3 -11.58 30.43 40.69
C ILE A 3 -11.90 30.82 39.23
N ALA A 4 -12.65 31.91 39.00
CA ALA A 4 -12.87 32.46 37.66
C ALA A 4 -11.55 32.90 37.00
N SER A 5 -10.64 33.52 37.78
CA SER A 5 -9.32 33.95 37.33
C SER A 5 -8.36 32.80 36.98
N ALA A 6 -8.59 31.57 37.47
CA ALA A 6 -7.74 30.41 37.15
C ALA A 6 -8.25 29.65 35.89
N ILE A 7 -9.55 29.72 35.61
CA ILE A 7 -10.15 29.24 34.36
C ILE A 7 -9.73 30.17 33.21
N ASP A 8 -9.78 31.48 33.45
CA ASP A 8 -9.27 32.48 32.51
C ASP A 8 -7.75 32.37 32.30
N ALA A 9 -6.94 32.08 33.32
CA ALA A 9 -5.47 31.96 33.16
C ALA A 9 -4.99 30.72 32.39
N VAL A 10 -5.81 29.66 32.26
CA VAL A 10 -5.51 28.50 31.39
C VAL A 10 -6.09 28.69 29.98
N PHE A 11 -7.14 29.50 29.82
CA PHE A 11 -7.73 29.87 28.52
C PHE A 11 -7.16 31.17 27.89
N LEU A 12 -6.39 31.98 28.64
CA LEU A 12 -5.81 33.26 28.19
C LEU A 12 -4.30 33.23 28.00
N CYS A 13 -3.69 32.06 27.81
CA CYS A 13 -2.35 31.99 27.20
C CYS A 13 -2.47 32.00 25.66
N ASP A 14 -3.19 33.00 25.14
CA ASP A 14 -3.03 33.51 23.78
C ASP A 14 -3.65 34.92 23.75
N THR A 15 -3.09 35.82 24.57
CA THR A 15 -3.46 37.23 24.58
C THR A 15 -3.22 37.83 23.22
N GLY A 16 -4.32 38.24 22.59
CA GLY A 16 -4.43 38.98 21.34
C GLY A 16 -3.18 39.74 20.91
N MET A 17 -2.42 39.12 20.01
CA MET A 17 -1.68 39.88 19.02
C MET A 17 -2.70 40.37 18.00
N VAL A 18 -2.75 41.68 17.74
CA VAL A 18 -3.43 42.23 16.57
C VAL A 18 -2.94 41.43 15.37
N LYS A 19 -3.82 40.61 14.78
CA LYS A 19 -3.44 39.72 13.67
C LYS A 19 -3.12 40.59 12.47
N GLU A 20 -1.84 40.72 12.16
CA GLU A 20 -1.38 41.41 10.97
C GLU A 20 -1.87 40.62 9.75
N LEU A 21 -2.59 41.29 8.86
CA LEU A 21 -3.19 40.68 7.68
C LEU A 21 -2.23 40.80 6.49
N CYS A 22 -2.21 39.78 5.64
CA CYS A 22 -1.50 39.84 4.39
C CYS A 22 -2.20 40.85 3.48
N HIS A 23 -1.44 41.81 2.94
CA HIS A 23 -1.99 42.81 2.02
C HIS A 23 -2.66 42.18 0.79
N ARG A 24 -2.13 41.06 0.28
CA ARG A 24 -2.59 40.45 -0.97
C ARG A 24 -3.79 39.51 -0.82
N CYS A 25 -3.86 38.75 0.25
CA CYS A 25 -4.94 37.75 0.44
C CYS A 25 -5.89 38.09 1.60
N GLY A 26 -5.59 39.11 2.39
CA GLY A 26 -6.41 39.56 3.53
C GLY A 26 -6.43 38.60 4.73
N LYS A 27 -5.70 37.47 4.68
CA LYS A 27 -5.65 36.47 5.76
C LYS A 27 -4.57 36.79 6.80
N PRO A 28 -4.69 36.33 8.06
CA PRO A 28 -3.66 36.49 9.09
C PRO A 28 -2.31 35.91 8.66
N VAL A 29 -1.22 36.65 8.92
CA VAL A 29 0.15 36.20 8.66
C VAL A 29 0.80 35.80 9.97
N TYR A 30 1.24 34.54 10.06
CA TYR A 30 1.91 34.01 11.25
C TYR A 30 3.42 34.28 11.20
N PRO A 31 4.12 34.43 12.35
CA PRO A 31 5.53 34.83 12.39
C PRO A 31 6.49 33.99 11.52
N THR A 32 6.20 32.70 11.32
CA THR A 32 7.02 31.77 10.52
C THR A 32 6.86 31.94 9.01
N ASP A 33 5.76 32.54 8.55
CA ASP A 33 5.45 32.78 7.13
C ASP A 33 5.39 34.30 6.81
N LYS A 34 5.85 35.12 7.75
CA LYS A 34 5.73 36.58 7.68
C LYS A 34 6.86 37.22 6.88
N VAL A 35 6.50 37.99 5.87
CA VAL A 35 7.39 38.89 5.14
C VAL A 35 6.94 40.33 5.36
N GLY A 36 7.74 41.11 6.08
CA GLY A 36 7.46 42.51 6.45
C GLY A 36 7.87 42.83 7.91
N PRO A 37 7.66 44.07 8.39
CA PRO A 37 6.97 45.14 7.68
C PRO A 37 7.82 45.71 6.55
N LEU A 38 7.19 46.06 5.43
CA LEU A 38 7.82 46.90 4.40
C LEU A 38 7.70 48.38 4.80
N LYS A 39 8.18 49.29 3.94
CA LYS A 39 8.22 50.74 4.24
C LYS A 39 6.87 51.34 4.67
N ASP A 40 5.76 50.73 4.24
CA ASP A 40 4.40 51.22 4.49
C ASP A 40 3.64 50.37 5.53
N SER A 41 4.36 49.61 6.37
CA SER A 41 3.79 48.74 7.42
C SER A 41 2.90 47.58 6.91
N THR A 42 3.04 47.21 5.63
CA THR A 42 2.34 46.07 5.03
C THR A 42 3.07 44.75 5.28
N PHE A 43 2.30 43.67 5.43
CA PHE A 43 2.80 42.31 5.60
C PHE A 43 2.31 41.39 4.47
N PHE A 44 3.10 40.37 4.15
CA PHE A 44 2.75 39.35 3.17
C PHE A 44 3.10 37.95 3.70
N HIS A 45 2.37 36.91 3.28
CA HIS A 45 2.86 35.53 3.38
C HIS A 45 4.07 35.33 2.45
N GLN A 46 5.00 34.42 2.76
CA GLN A 46 6.11 34.10 1.86
C GLN A 46 5.59 33.62 0.49
N GLY A 47 4.48 32.88 0.48
CA GLY A 47 3.79 32.46 -0.74
C GLY A 47 3.09 33.59 -1.50
N CYS A 48 2.70 34.67 -0.82
CA CYS A 48 2.06 35.85 -1.40
C CYS A 48 3.06 36.92 -1.86
N PHE A 49 4.32 36.86 -1.39
CA PHE A 49 5.36 37.85 -1.71
C PHE A 49 5.97 37.61 -3.11
N LYS A 50 5.18 37.98 -4.13
CA LYS A 50 5.47 37.76 -5.55
C LYS A 50 5.30 39.06 -6.34
N CYS A 51 5.93 39.18 -7.51
CA CYS A 51 5.68 40.32 -8.39
C CYS A 51 4.20 40.37 -8.79
N TYR A 52 3.55 41.52 -8.60
CA TYR A 52 2.14 41.74 -8.92
C TYR A 52 1.80 41.42 -10.39
N ILE A 53 2.75 41.69 -11.31
CA ILE A 53 2.55 41.50 -12.75
C ILE A 53 2.85 40.06 -13.20
N CYS A 54 4.03 39.51 -12.86
CA CYS A 54 4.49 38.24 -13.42
C CYS A 54 4.47 37.05 -12.44
N GLY A 55 4.10 37.27 -11.18
CA GLY A 55 4.00 36.21 -10.17
C GLY A 55 5.33 35.62 -9.68
N THR A 56 6.48 36.12 -10.15
CA THR A 56 7.81 35.68 -9.69
C THR A 56 7.96 35.90 -8.19
N ARG A 57 8.39 34.88 -7.44
CA ARG A 57 8.67 34.99 -6.00
C ARG A 57 9.76 36.03 -5.75
N LEU A 58 9.50 36.94 -4.84
CA LEU A 58 10.41 38.01 -4.45
C LEU A 58 11.01 37.69 -3.07
N ALA A 59 12.09 38.39 -2.72
CA ALA A 59 12.69 38.40 -1.39
C ALA A 59 12.89 39.86 -0.96
N LEU A 60 13.11 40.11 0.32
CA LEU A 60 13.33 41.48 0.84
C LEU A 60 14.51 42.21 0.17
N LYS A 61 15.37 41.50 -0.56
CA LYS A 61 16.48 42.07 -1.34
C LYS A 61 16.16 42.28 -2.83
N THR A 62 15.12 41.64 -3.37
CA THR A 62 14.83 41.59 -4.81
C THR A 62 13.50 42.24 -5.19
N TYR A 63 12.71 42.68 -4.20
CA TYR A 63 11.47 43.41 -4.44
C TYR A 63 11.74 44.89 -4.72
N CYS A 64 10.83 45.48 -5.50
CA CYS A 64 10.76 46.89 -5.77
C CYS A 64 9.34 47.39 -5.49
N ASN A 65 9.22 48.54 -4.85
CA ASN A 65 7.95 49.28 -4.77
C ASN A 65 7.84 50.23 -5.94
N ASN A 66 6.60 50.54 -6.33
CA ASN A 66 6.33 51.60 -7.28
C ASN A 66 6.81 52.94 -6.70
N ARG A 67 7.73 53.61 -7.40
CA ARG A 67 8.29 54.90 -6.95
C ARG A 67 7.46 56.09 -7.40
N ASN A 68 6.52 55.87 -8.32
CA ASN A 68 5.72 56.90 -8.96
C ASN A 68 4.37 57.10 -8.27
N ASP A 69 3.92 56.08 -7.54
CA ASP A 69 2.72 56.14 -6.72
C ASP A 69 3.02 55.62 -5.31
N ILE A 70 3.06 56.54 -4.35
CA ILE A 70 3.31 56.22 -2.93
C ILE A 70 2.09 55.51 -2.32
N GLY A 71 0.91 55.59 -2.95
CA GLY A 71 -0.29 54.85 -2.55
C GLY A 71 -0.34 53.41 -3.06
N ASP A 72 0.54 53.05 -4.01
CA ASP A 72 0.64 51.69 -4.53
C ASP A 72 1.47 50.81 -3.58
N MET A 73 0.74 50.07 -2.74
CA MET A 73 1.29 49.15 -1.74
C MET A 73 1.72 47.79 -2.32
N GLU A 74 1.62 47.59 -3.64
CA GLU A 74 2.02 46.34 -4.28
C GLU A 74 3.54 46.21 -4.48
N VAL A 75 3.99 44.98 -4.69
CA VAL A 75 5.41 44.63 -4.86
C VAL A 75 5.73 44.05 -6.24
N TYR A 76 6.83 44.52 -6.82
CA TYR A 76 7.25 44.24 -8.19
C TYR A 76 8.67 43.66 -8.23
N CYS A 77 9.03 42.96 -9.31
CA CYS A 77 10.44 42.66 -9.60
C CYS A 77 11.10 43.83 -10.36
N ASN A 78 12.43 43.87 -10.43
CA ASN A 78 13.18 44.91 -11.17
C ASN A 78 12.68 45.15 -12.61
N ASN A 79 12.20 44.12 -13.30
CA ASN A 79 11.76 44.23 -14.70
C ASN A 79 10.33 44.76 -14.85
N HIS A 80 9.51 44.66 -13.81
CA HIS A 80 8.10 45.06 -13.83
C HIS A 80 7.79 46.19 -12.84
N VAL A 81 8.80 46.73 -12.16
CA VAL A 81 8.60 47.92 -11.34
C VAL A 81 8.18 49.06 -12.27
N PRO A 82 7.04 49.72 -12.01
CA PRO A 82 6.63 50.86 -12.79
C PRO A 82 7.75 51.91 -12.78
N THR A 83 8.25 52.24 -13.97
CA THR A 83 9.25 53.29 -14.19
C THR A 83 8.54 54.50 -14.76
N ALA A 84 8.91 55.69 -14.29
CA ALA A 84 8.28 56.93 -14.74
C ALA A 84 8.51 57.09 -16.24
N GLY A 85 7.43 57.30 -17.00
CA GLY A 85 7.55 57.75 -18.38
C GLY A 85 8.14 59.17 -18.43
N PRO A 86 8.67 59.61 -19.58
CA PRO A 86 9.27 60.95 -19.75
C PRO A 86 8.31 62.13 -19.48
N HIS A 87 7.05 61.87 -19.13
CA HIS A 87 6.02 62.86 -18.82
C HIS A 87 5.38 62.72 -17.42
N ASP A 88 5.86 61.81 -16.56
CA ASP A 88 5.38 61.70 -15.17
C ASP A 88 6.10 62.72 -14.26
N PRO A 89 5.40 63.38 -13.32
CA PRO A 89 6.04 64.32 -12.39
C PRO A 89 6.98 63.57 -11.44
N PRO A 90 8.18 64.10 -11.13
CA PRO A 90 9.11 63.44 -10.24
C PRO A 90 8.56 63.36 -8.80
N PRO A 91 8.88 62.32 -8.04
CA PRO A 91 8.45 62.20 -6.65
C PRO A 91 8.97 63.38 -5.82
N LEU A 92 8.16 63.87 -4.89
CA LEU A 92 8.53 64.89 -3.90
C LEU A 92 9.81 64.48 -3.16
N ARG A 93 10.96 64.90 -3.67
CA ARG A 93 12.18 65.07 -2.88
C ARG A 93 12.21 66.52 -2.44
N SER A 94 12.42 66.71 -1.16
CA SER A 94 12.94 67.96 -0.63
C SER A 94 14.12 68.42 -1.49
N ASN A 95 13.92 69.49 -2.23
CA ASN A 95 15.02 70.28 -2.74
C ASN A 95 15.81 70.79 -1.53
N PRO A 96 17.13 70.91 -1.70
CA PRO A 96 17.72 72.21 -1.79
C PRO A 96 17.85 72.58 -3.27
N ILE A 97 17.13 73.64 -3.65
CA ILE A 97 17.58 74.74 -4.52
C ILE A 97 17.73 74.50 -6.05
N GLN A 98 16.94 75.31 -6.82
CA GLN A 98 17.13 75.88 -8.18
C GLN A 98 17.09 74.94 -9.42
N SER A 99 16.58 75.28 -10.61
CA SER A 99 16.00 76.52 -11.18
C SER A 99 15.35 76.24 -12.56
N VAL A 100 14.15 76.83 -12.77
CA VAL A 100 13.65 77.55 -13.99
C VAL A 100 13.32 76.78 -15.29
N GLY A 101 12.06 76.92 -15.75
CA GLY A 101 11.74 77.04 -17.19
C GLY A 101 10.33 76.61 -17.68
N ASN A 102 9.33 77.49 -17.53
CA ASN A 102 8.06 77.70 -18.29
C ASN A 102 7.77 76.85 -19.56
N GLY A 103 6.52 76.45 -19.90
CA GLY A 103 5.20 76.75 -19.34
C GLY A 103 4.04 76.41 -20.30
N ILE A 104 2.81 76.57 -19.75
CA ILE A 104 1.60 77.15 -20.40
C ILE A 104 0.55 76.19 -21.02
N ASN A 105 -0.56 76.06 -20.25
CA ASN A 105 -2.01 76.16 -20.61
C ASN A 105 -2.69 75.08 -21.48
N ASN A 106 -3.99 74.78 -21.32
CA ASN A 106 -5.06 75.18 -20.40
C ASN A 106 -6.28 74.24 -20.64
N GLY A 107 -7.11 74.03 -19.62
CA GLY A 107 -8.57 74.20 -19.82
C GLY A 107 -9.53 73.01 -19.64
N ARG A 108 -10.19 73.01 -18.45
CA ARG A 108 -11.65 72.81 -18.17
C ARG A 108 -12.29 71.45 -18.51
N ARG A 109 -12.66 70.64 -17.51
CA ARG A 109 -13.92 70.62 -16.70
C ARG A 109 -15.21 70.58 -17.54
N THR A 110 -15.99 69.50 -17.42
CA THR A 110 -17.26 69.45 -16.63
C THR A 110 -17.82 68.02 -16.54
N ASP A 111 -18.44 67.76 -15.39
CA ASP A 111 -19.23 66.59 -14.97
C ASP A 111 -20.31 66.11 -15.94
N ALA A 112 -20.59 64.80 -15.94
CA ALA A 112 -21.77 64.23 -15.24
C ALA A 112 -22.09 62.82 -15.76
N GLY A 113 -22.52 61.91 -14.87
CA GLY A 113 -23.50 60.87 -15.24
C GLY A 113 -23.20 59.45 -14.78
N LEU A 114 -23.63 59.14 -13.57
CA LEU A 114 -23.60 57.85 -12.86
C LEU A 114 -24.41 56.69 -13.50
N ALA A 115 -24.64 56.67 -14.82
CA ALA A 115 -25.56 55.73 -15.47
C ALA A 115 -24.89 54.51 -16.16
N ASP A 116 -23.60 54.55 -16.49
CA ASP A 116 -22.96 53.52 -17.33
C ASP A 116 -22.35 52.34 -16.56
N MET A 117 -22.37 52.37 -15.22
CA MET A 117 -21.74 51.35 -14.38
C MET A 117 -22.58 50.07 -14.17
N LYS A 118 -23.76 49.97 -14.79
CA LYS A 118 -24.58 48.74 -14.75
C LYS A 118 -24.38 47.82 -15.96
N ILE A 119 -23.68 48.28 -17.00
CA ILE A 119 -23.34 47.45 -18.17
C ILE A 119 -21.96 46.79 -17.99
N ALA A 120 -21.04 47.43 -17.27
CA ALA A 120 -19.68 46.91 -17.05
C ALA A 120 -19.60 45.66 -16.13
N HIS A 121 -20.54 45.50 -15.19
CA HIS A 121 -20.54 44.35 -14.27
C HIS A 121 -21.06 43.05 -14.93
N ALA A 122 -21.79 43.16 -16.04
CA ALA A 122 -22.21 42.00 -16.85
C ALA A 122 -21.07 41.46 -17.74
N ILE A 123 -20.09 42.30 -18.10
CA ILE A 123 -18.98 41.93 -18.98
C ILE A 123 -17.81 41.29 -18.19
N LYS A 124 -17.68 41.54 -16.88
CA LYS A 124 -16.66 40.87 -16.05
C LYS A 124 -17.05 39.46 -15.59
N ALA A 125 -18.35 39.11 -15.61
CA ALA A 125 -18.83 37.75 -15.35
C ALA A 125 -18.61 36.78 -16.54
N THR A 126 -18.14 37.28 -17.69
CA THR A 126 -17.88 36.51 -18.91
C THR A 126 -16.40 36.34 -19.25
N GLN A 127 -15.45 36.64 -18.33
CA GLN A 127 -14.08 36.13 -18.47
C GLN A 127 -14.02 34.64 -18.16
N VAL A 128 -14.52 33.89 -19.14
CA VAL A 128 -14.33 32.46 -19.35
C VAL A 128 -12.85 32.12 -19.22
N ALA A 129 -12.60 31.03 -18.50
CA ALA A 129 -11.37 30.27 -18.39
C ALA A 129 -10.34 30.54 -19.51
N LYS A 130 -9.12 30.92 -19.13
CA LYS A 130 -7.98 30.70 -20.02
C LYS A 130 -7.95 29.19 -20.33
N PRO A 131 -8.00 28.76 -21.60
CA PRO A 131 -7.97 27.35 -21.93
C PRO A 131 -6.67 26.74 -21.42
N TYR A 132 -6.76 25.57 -20.80
CA TYR A 132 -5.60 24.77 -20.44
C TYR A 132 -4.72 24.55 -21.68
N PRO A 133 -3.39 24.55 -21.53
CA PRO A 133 -2.50 24.29 -22.66
C PRO A 133 -2.88 22.96 -23.31
N LYS A 134 -3.31 23.04 -24.58
CA LYS A 134 -3.66 21.85 -25.36
C LYS A 134 -2.39 21.07 -25.66
N ILE A 135 -2.19 19.94 -24.97
CA ILE A 135 -1.16 18.99 -25.36
C ILE A 135 -1.68 18.22 -26.57
N LYS A 136 -1.15 18.53 -27.75
CA LYS A 136 -1.39 17.76 -28.97
C LYS A 136 -0.40 16.60 -29.02
N HIS A 137 -0.89 15.39 -28.84
CA HIS A 137 -0.12 14.18 -29.09
C HIS A 137 -0.28 13.80 -30.57
N GLU A 138 0.80 13.87 -31.35
CA GLU A 138 0.78 13.45 -32.75
C GLU A 138 0.39 11.98 -32.87
N GLY A 139 -0.60 11.67 -33.73
CA GLY A 139 -1.06 10.30 -33.99
C GLY A 139 -2.07 9.70 -33.00
N ALA A 140 -2.31 10.31 -31.83
CA ALA A 140 -3.26 9.78 -30.85
C ALA A 140 -4.72 10.14 -31.20
N LYS A 141 -5.53 9.14 -31.57
CA LYS A 141 -6.98 9.30 -31.78
C LYS A 141 -7.74 9.09 -30.46
N TYR A 142 -8.09 10.18 -29.79
CA TYR A 142 -8.99 10.14 -28.63
C TYR A 142 -10.45 10.06 -29.08
N VAL A 143 -11.26 9.27 -28.36
CA VAL A 143 -12.71 9.14 -28.64
C VAL A 143 -13.42 10.47 -28.38
N VAL A 144 -13.15 11.09 -27.23
CA VAL A 144 -13.71 12.38 -26.83
C VAL A 144 -12.69 13.49 -27.10
N ASP A 145 -13.14 14.63 -27.63
CA ASP A 145 -12.28 15.78 -27.86
C ASP A 145 -11.78 16.41 -26.55
N TYR A 146 -10.64 17.10 -26.61
CA TYR A 146 -9.98 17.67 -25.42
C TYR A 146 -10.85 18.71 -24.71
N ASP A 147 -11.47 19.59 -25.47
CA ASP A 147 -12.15 20.76 -24.93
C ASP A 147 -13.44 20.36 -24.24
N THR A 148 -14.21 19.43 -24.82
CA THR A 148 -15.45 18.93 -24.23
C THR A 148 -15.18 18.15 -22.94
N GLN A 149 -14.17 17.26 -22.94
CA GLN A 149 -13.80 16.52 -21.73
C GLN A 149 -13.35 17.48 -20.60
N THR A 150 -12.53 18.47 -20.94
CA THR A 150 -12.03 19.48 -20.00
C THR A 150 -13.13 20.39 -19.47
N ARG A 151 -14.13 20.72 -20.31
CA ARG A 151 -15.30 21.51 -19.89
C ARG A 151 -16.13 20.76 -18.86
N LEU A 152 -16.32 19.45 -19.02
CA LEU A 152 -17.03 18.63 -18.04
C LEU A 152 -16.22 18.50 -16.74
N GLU A 153 -14.89 18.30 -16.83
CA GLU A 153 -14.01 18.31 -15.66
C GLU A 153 -14.10 19.62 -14.86
N LEU A 154 -14.18 20.78 -15.54
CA LEU A 154 -14.35 22.08 -14.88
C LEU A 154 -15.68 22.19 -14.12
N ILE A 155 -16.74 21.55 -14.61
CA ILE A 155 -18.03 21.49 -13.90
C ILE A 155 -17.90 20.59 -12.68
N HIS A 156 -17.27 19.42 -12.84
CA HIS A 156 -17.00 18.48 -11.75
C HIS A 156 -16.21 19.11 -10.61
N ARG A 157 -15.17 19.90 -10.92
CA ARG A 157 -14.39 20.64 -9.91
C ARG A 157 -15.23 21.61 -9.09
N ARG A 158 -16.15 22.36 -9.73
CA ARG A 158 -17.04 23.28 -8.99
C ARG A 158 -17.96 22.56 -8.03
N ASP A 159 -18.39 21.34 -8.38
CA ASP A 159 -19.20 20.51 -7.48
C ASP A 159 -18.37 19.96 -6.31
N GLU A 160 -17.10 19.62 -6.55
CA GLU A 160 -16.14 19.23 -5.51
C GLU A 160 -15.85 20.38 -4.55
N ASP A 161 -15.57 21.58 -5.06
CA ASP A 161 -15.33 22.79 -4.26
C ASP A 161 -16.49 23.04 -3.29
N LYS A 162 -17.73 23.01 -3.78
CA LYS A 162 -18.93 23.17 -2.94
C LYS A 162 -19.04 22.09 -1.87
N LEU A 163 -18.67 20.85 -2.18
CA LEU A 163 -18.71 19.76 -1.22
C LEU A 163 -17.67 19.96 -0.11
N TYR A 164 -16.44 20.35 -0.47
CA TYR A 164 -15.38 20.61 0.50
C TYR A 164 -15.67 21.85 1.36
N GLU A 165 -16.21 22.92 0.78
CA GLU A 165 -16.71 24.09 1.54
C GLU A 165 -17.76 23.66 2.57
N ALA A 166 -18.73 22.83 2.16
CA ALA A 166 -19.74 22.29 3.08
C ALA A 166 -19.11 21.41 4.19
N PHE A 167 -18.06 20.66 3.89
CA PHE A 167 -17.31 19.90 4.90
C PHE A 167 -16.60 20.81 5.89
N ASP A 168 -15.95 21.89 5.44
CA ASP A 168 -15.28 22.85 6.31
C ASP A 168 -16.27 23.51 7.27
N GLU A 169 -17.40 24.02 6.76
CA GLU A 169 -18.43 24.62 7.60
C GLU A 169 -19.02 23.63 8.61
N HIS A 170 -19.23 22.39 8.19
CA HIS A 170 -19.78 21.35 9.06
C HIS A 170 -18.75 20.93 10.12
N ARG A 171 -17.46 20.87 9.77
CA ARG A 171 -16.36 20.60 10.71
C ARG A 171 -16.27 21.65 11.81
N GLU A 172 -16.38 22.93 11.43
CA GLU A 172 -16.36 24.05 12.36
C GLU A 172 -17.57 24.00 13.30
N ARG A 173 -18.78 23.79 12.75
CA ARG A 173 -20.01 23.65 13.55
C ARG A 173 -19.93 22.52 14.56
N GLU A 174 -19.50 21.33 14.14
CA GLU A 174 -19.36 20.18 15.03
C GLU A 174 -18.28 20.37 16.09
N TYR A 175 -17.15 21.00 15.74
CA TYR A 175 -16.09 21.28 16.70
C TYR A 175 -16.54 22.29 17.76
N ASN A 176 -17.22 23.37 17.34
CA ASN A 176 -17.78 24.37 18.25
C ASN A 176 -18.84 23.75 19.18
N GLN A 177 -19.68 22.85 18.67
CA GLN A 177 -20.62 22.10 19.49
C GLN A 177 -19.91 21.19 20.49
N PHE A 178 -18.90 20.44 20.06
CA PHE A 178 -18.10 19.57 20.91
C PHE A 178 -17.41 20.32 22.05
N GLU A 179 -16.78 21.46 21.75
CA GLU A 179 -16.10 22.29 22.76
C GLU A 179 -17.11 22.86 23.76
N ARG A 180 -18.28 23.33 23.30
CA ARG A 180 -19.36 23.80 24.19
C ARG A 180 -19.85 22.70 25.13
N GLU A 181 -20.23 21.54 24.61
CA GLU A 181 -20.69 20.40 25.42
C GLU A 181 -19.61 19.93 26.40
N THR A 182 -18.35 19.87 25.94
CA THR A 182 -17.23 19.46 26.80
C THR A 182 -17.01 20.47 27.93
N LYS A 183 -17.10 21.77 27.64
CA LYS A 183 -16.98 22.82 28.65
C LYS A 183 -18.09 22.72 29.69
N GLU A 184 -19.35 22.54 29.27
CA GLU A 184 -20.50 22.37 30.17
C GLU A 184 -20.34 21.11 31.06
N GLU A 185 -19.93 19.97 30.48
CA GLU A 185 -19.65 18.73 31.22
C GLU A 185 -18.53 18.93 32.27
N TRP A 186 -17.48 19.66 31.91
CA TRP A 186 -16.36 19.97 32.81
C TRP A 186 -16.78 20.90 33.95
N GLU A 187 -17.51 21.97 33.64
CA GLU A 187 -18.03 22.91 34.63
C GLU A 187 -18.95 22.22 35.65
N GLN A 188 -19.84 21.35 35.16
CA GLN A 188 -20.74 20.58 36.04
C GLN A 188 -19.98 19.60 36.94
N ALA A 189 -19.01 18.86 36.39
CA ALA A 189 -18.20 17.92 37.16
C ALA A 189 -17.33 18.61 38.22
N LEU A 190 -16.77 19.78 37.90
CA LEU A 190 -15.99 20.59 38.86
C LEU A 190 -16.89 21.19 39.95
N ALA A 191 -18.10 21.65 39.61
CA ALA A 191 -19.06 22.13 40.59
C ALA A 191 -19.52 21.01 41.54
N ASP A 192 -19.76 19.81 41.03
CA ASP A 192 -20.06 18.62 41.84
C ASP A 192 -18.92 18.23 42.76
N PHE A 193 -17.68 18.28 42.26
CA PHE A 193 -16.49 18.04 43.07
C PHE A 193 -16.36 19.06 44.20
N ALA A 194 -16.52 20.35 43.90
CA ALA A 194 -16.46 21.42 44.89
C ALA A 194 -17.51 21.22 46.00
N ARG A 195 -18.76 20.91 45.63
CA ARG A 195 -19.84 20.62 46.61
C ARG A 195 -19.52 19.45 47.52
N LYS A 196 -18.91 18.38 47.00
CA LYS A 196 -18.53 17.20 47.80
C LYS A 196 -17.30 17.46 48.66
N PHE A 197 -16.36 18.28 48.18
CA PHE A 197 -15.17 18.69 48.92
C PHE A 197 -15.55 19.54 50.15
N GLU A 198 -16.47 20.50 49.99
CA GLU A 198 -17.00 21.32 51.10
C GLU A 198 -17.68 20.47 52.19
N LYS A 199 -18.33 19.37 51.79
CA LYS A 199 -18.96 18.40 52.72
C LYS A 199 -17.95 17.42 53.36
N GLY A 200 -16.65 17.55 53.08
CA GLY A 200 -15.61 16.66 53.59
C GLY A 200 -15.65 15.24 53.00
N GLN A 201 -16.40 15.01 51.93
CA GLN A 201 -16.62 13.68 51.35
C GLN A 201 -15.51 13.25 50.38
N VAL A 202 -14.62 14.16 49.99
CA VAL A 202 -13.55 13.90 49.00
C VAL A 202 -12.29 14.67 49.38
N ALA A 203 -11.12 14.07 49.18
CA ALA A 203 -9.83 14.70 49.46
C ALA A 203 -9.35 15.56 48.28
N ALA A 204 -8.47 16.53 48.55
CA ALA A 204 -7.92 17.43 47.53
C ALA A 204 -7.15 16.68 46.42
N LYS A 205 -6.49 15.57 46.77
CA LYS A 205 -5.77 14.68 45.83
C LYS A 205 -6.68 14.09 44.74
N ASN A 206 -7.99 13.96 45.01
CA ASN A 206 -8.95 13.39 44.07
C ASN A 206 -9.30 14.36 42.92
N LYS A 207 -8.87 15.62 43.00
CA LYS A 207 -9.06 16.61 41.94
C LYS A 207 -8.27 16.25 40.68
N ASP A 208 -7.02 15.85 40.85
CA ASP A 208 -6.13 15.51 39.73
C ASP A 208 -6.61 14.24 39.00
N ASP A 209 -7.14 13.27 39.75
CA ASP A 209 -7.75 12.07 39.18
C ASP A 209 -9.02 12.39 38.40
N LEU A 210 -9.87 13.31 38.89
CA LEU A 210 -11.05 13.78 38.17
C LEU A 210 -10.66 14.50 36.86
N ILE A 211 -9.67 15.39 36.90
CA ILE A 211 -9.17 16.07 35.70
C ILE A 211 -8.65 15.04 34.69
N ARG A 212 -7.84 14.06 35.11
CA ARG A 212 -7.37 12.98 34.24
C ARG A 212 -8.52 12.20 33.61
N GLN A 213 -9.54 11.84 34.39
CA GLN A 213 -10.71 11.12 33.88
C GLN A 213 -11.49 11.95 32.85
N LEU A 214 -11.71 13.24 33.10
CA LEU A 214 -12.40 14.14 32.19
C LEU A 214 -11.61 14.36 30.90
N THR A 215 -10.29 14.47 30.96
CA THR A 215 -9.42 14.53 29.77
C THR A 215 -9.51 13.26 28.94
N ILE A 216 -9.38 12.08 29.57
CA ILE A 216 -9.53 10.80 28.85
C ILE A 216 -10.92 10.68 28.20
N LYS A 217 -11.98 11.13 28.89
CA LYS A 217 -13.34 11.13 28.35
C LYS A 217 -13.46 12.06 27.14
N ARG A 218 -12.91 13.28 27.22
CA ARG A 218 -12.85 14.26 26.12
C ARG A 218 -12.13 13.67 24.91
N ASP A 219 -10.95 13.10 25.12
CA ASP A 219 -10.12 12.56 24.04
C ASP A 219 -10.84 11.40 23.32
N LYS A 220 -11.47 10.49 24.08
CA LYS A 220 -12.30 9.41 23.51
C LYS A 220 -13.51 9.93 22.72
N LYS A 221 -14.19 10.97 23.24
CA LYS A 221 -15.34 11.61 22.58
C LYS A 221 -14.88 12.29 21.27
N LEU A 222 -13.75 12.99 21.29
CA LEU A 222 -13.14 13.63 20.12
C LEU A 222 -12.71 12.62 19.07
N GLU A 223 -12.06 11.52 19.48
CA GLU A 223 -11.66 10.44 18.59
C GLU A 223 -12.87 9.81 17.90
N THR A 224 -13.94 9.52 18.66
CA THR A 224 -15.19 8.97 18.12
C THR A 224 -15.84 9.92 17.12
N LEU A 225 -15.87 11.22 17.43
CA LEU A 225 -16.38 12.26 16.53
C LEU A 225 -15.59 12.32 15.22
N ASN A 226 -14.25 12.32 15.32
CA ASN A 226 -13.34 12.35 14.16
C ASN A 226 -13.47 11.10 13.27
N VAL A 227 -13.69 9.92 13.85
CA VAL A 227 -13.94 8.69 13.08
C VAL A 227 -15.26 8.78 12.31
N ARG A 228 -16.36 9.14 12.98
CA ARG A 228 -17.68 9.28 12.34
C ARG A 228 -17.72 10.37 11.28
N ARG A 229 -16.98 11.46 11.48
CA ARG A 229 -16.80 12.53 10.50
C ARG A 229 -16.09 12.02 9.24
N ARG A 230 -14.91 11.42 9.39
CA ARG A 230 -14.14 10.87 8.25
C ARG A 230 -14.95 9.85 7.45
N GLU A 231 -15.72 8.99 8.12
CA GLU A 231 -16.59 8.02 7.43
C GLU A 231 -17.68 8.70 6.58
N ARG A 232 -18.31 9.76 7.09
CA ARG A 232 -19.32 10.52 6.35
C ARG A 232 -18.73 11.28 5.16
N GLU A 233 -17.65 12.03 5.39
CA GLU A 233 -16.96 12.79 4.32
C GLU A 233 -16.50 11.85 3.20
N ARG A 234 -15.93 10.69 3.55
CA ARG A 234 -15.52 9.66 2.58
C ARG A 234 -16.71 9.10 1.80
N LYS A 235 -17.84 8.85 2.46
CA LYS A 235 -19.06 8.35 1.81
C LYS A 235 -19.59 9.37 0.80
N GLN A 236 -19.73 10.63 1.20
CA GLN A 236 -20.23 11.70 0.34
C GLN A 236 -19.30 11.97 -0.85
N THR A 237 -17.99 11.91 -0.62
CA THR A 237 -17.00 12.05 -1.71
C THR A 237 -17.09 10.89 -2.70
N ALA A 238 -17.22 9.65 -2.21
CA ALA A 238 -17.40 8.48 -3.07
C ALA A 238 -18.69 8.55 -3.91
N GLU A 239 -19.80 9.05 -3.33
CA GLU A 239 -21.06 9.27 -4.05
C GLU A 239 -20.93 10.34 -5.14
N LEU A 240 -20.22 11.44 -4.84
CA LEU A 240 -19.91 12.48 -5.81
C LEU A 240 -19.09 11.92 -6.98
N VAL A 241 -18.03 11.17 -6.69
CA VAL A 241 -17.18 10.54 -7.72
C VAL A 241 -17.98 9.56 -8.58
N ASP A 242 -18.88 8.77 -7.99
CA ASP A 242 -19.72 7.84 -8.75
C ASP A 242 -20.64 8.56 -9.75
N ARG A 243 -21.23 9.69 -9.32
CA ARG A 243 -22.04 10.54 -10.20
C ARG A 243 -21.20 11.13 -11.34
N GLN A 244 -20.08 11.75 -11.03
CA GLN A 244 -19.17 12.35 -12.03
C GLN A 244 -18.64 11.30 -13.01
N ALA A 245 -18.32 10.10 -12.53
CA ALA A 245 -17.88 8.99 -13.38
C ALA A 245 -18.95 8.60 -14.40
N LYS A 246 -20.24 8.57 -14.00
CA LYS A 246 -21.36 8.32 -14.93
C LYS A 246 -21.50 9.42 -15.97
N GLU A 247 -21.39 10.69 -15.56
CA GLU A 247 -21.43 11.83 -16.49
C GLU A 247 -20.27 11.79 -17.50
N MET A 248 -19.05 11.45 -17.06
CA MET A 248 -17.91 11.25 -17.96
C MET A 248 -18.14 10.09 -18.93
N LEU A 249 -18.62 8.94 -18.45
CA LEU A 249 -18.87 7.78 -19.30
C LEU A 249 -20.01 8.04 -20.31
N GLU A 250 -21.01 8.85 -19.93
CA GLU A 250 -22.06 9.30 -20.86
C GLU A 250 -21.49 10.17 -21.97
N LEU A 251 -20.51 11.03 -21.68
CA LEU A 251 -19.79 11.80 -22.71
C LEU A 251 -19.04 10.87 -23.69
N PHE A 252 -18.38 9.81 -23.18
CA PHE A 252 -17.78 8.78 -24.04
C PHE A 252 -18.82 8.00 -24.84
N ARG A 253 -19.99 7.72 -24.26
CA ARG A 253 -21.10 7.03 -24.92
C ARG A 253 -21.57 7.82 -26.14
N GLN A 254 -21.81 9.12 -25.96
CA GLN A 254 -22.24 10.02 -27.03
C GLN A 254 -21.20 10.09 -28.14
N ALA A 255 -19.92 10.31 -27.79
CA ALA A 255 -18.84 10.40 -28.77
C ALA A 255 -18.60 9.08 -29.56
N ARG A 256 -18.88 7.91 -28.97
CA ARG A 256 -18.85 6.63 -29.69
C ARG A 256 -20.02 6.48 -30.66
N GLN A 257 -21.22 6.84 -30.23
CA GLN A 257 -22.41 6.79 -31.10
C GLN A 257 -22.24 7.68 -32.33
N ASP A 258 -21.75 8.91 -32.14
CA ASP A 258 -21.50 9.85 -33.24
C ASP A 258 -20.49 9.28 -34.26
N ARG A 259 -19.46 8.58 -33.79
CA ARG A 259 -18.47 7.91 -34.66
C ARG A 259 -19.01 6.68 -35.36
N ASP A 260 -19.78 5.84 -34.67
CA ASP A 260 -20.37 4.64 -35.27
C ASP A 260 -21.31 5.04 -36.42
N TYR A 261 -22.04 6.17 -36.30
CA TYR A 261 -22.81 6.74 -37.41
C TYR A 261 -21.95 7.22 -38.59
N GLU A 262 -20.72 7.69 -38.35
CA GLU A 262 -19.77 8.08 -39.40
C GLU A 262 -19.07 6.87 -40.04
N GLU A 263 -18.78 5.81 -39.27
CA GLU A 263 -18.10 4.58 -39.71
C GLU A 263 -19.05 3.55 -40.35
N GLU A 264 -20.36 3.54 -40.06
CA GLU A 264 -21.34 2.69 -40.77
C GLU A 264 -21.41 2.94 -42.30
N LEU A 265 -20.83 4.05 -42.78
CA LEU A 265 -20.62 4.33 -44.20
C LEU A 265 -19.43 3.57 -44.83
N ASP A 266 -18.56 2.92 -44.03
CA ASP A 266 -17.35 2.23 -44.48
C ASP A 266 -17.26 0.81 -43.85
N HIS A 267 -17.28 -0.25 -44.67
CA HIS A 267 -17.64 -1.63 -44.32
C HIS A 267 -16.63 -2.45 -43.46
N HIS A 268 -16.11 -1.92 -42.34
CA HIS A 268 -15.19 -2.66 -41.46
C HIS A 268 -15.66 -2.71 -40.00
N VAL A 269 -16.25 -3.85 -39.62
CA VAL A 269 -16.74 -4.13 -38.25
C VAL A 269 -15.57 -4.56 -37.36
N ILE A 270 -14.97 -3.59 -36.66
CA ILE A 270 -14.10 -3.85 -35.49
C ILE A 270 -15.02 -3.88 -34.25
N PRO A 271 -14.90 -4.85 -33.32
CA PRO A 271 -15.71 -4.87 -32.11
C PRO A 271 -15.46 -3.62 -31.26
N SER A 272 -16.46 -2.73 -31.19
CA SER A 272 -16.43 -1.50 -30.39
C SER A 272 -16.57 -1.81 -28.89
N TYR A 273 -15.87 -1.04 -28.05
CA TYR A 273 -15.99 -1.15 -26.59
C TYR A 273 -17.43 -0.82 -26.16
N PRO A 274 -18.06 -1.61 -25.27
CA PRO A 274 -19.49 -1.49 -25.00
C PRO A 274 -19.86 -0.11 -24.45
N THR A 275 -20.94 0.46 -24.99
CA THR A 275 -21.46 1.78 -24.61
C THR A 275 -22.04 1.81 -23.21
N THR A 276 -22.64 0.71 -22.75
CA THR A 276 -23.15 0.51 -21.39
C THR A 276 -22.35 -0.56 -20.65
N PRO A 277 -22.21 -0.48 -19.31
CA PRO A 277 -21.54 -1.51 -18.53
C PRO A 277 -22.20 -2.89 -18.72
N PRO A 278 -21.47 -3.92 -19.18
CA PRO A 278 -22.00 -5.27 -19.31
C PRO A 278 -22.35 -5.89 -17.94
N PRO A 279 -23.25 -6.88 -17.87
CA PRO A 279 -23.54 -7.58 -16.62
C PRO A 279 -22.28 -8.31 -16.08
N PRO A 280 -22.17 -8.50 -14.75
CA PRO A 280 -21.08 -9.27 -14.15
C PRO A 280 -21.21 -10.75 -14.51
N VAL A 281 -20.29 -11.23 -15.34
CA VAL A 281 -20.19 -12.64 -15.74
C VAL A 281 -18.74 -13.09 -15.61
N PRO A 282 -18.48 -14.40 -15.42
CA PRO A 282 -17.13 -14.94 -15.41
C PRO A 282 -16.34 -14.53 -16.66
N PRO A 283 -15.04 -14.23 -16.53
CA PRO A 283 -14.21 -13.84 -17.66
C PRO A 283 -14.09 -14.99 -18.68
N SER A 284 -14.05 -14.65 -19.97
CA SER A 284 -13.98 -15.62 -21.07
C SER A 284 -12.64 -16.34 -21.18
N CYS A 285 -11.56 -15.76 -20.65
CA CYS A 285 -10.22 -16.32 -20.63
C CYS A 285 -9.48 -15.92 -19.35
N SER A 286 -8.42 -16.64 -18.99
CA SER A 286 -7.57 -16.28 -17.85
C SER A 286 -6.66 -15.10 -18.15
N LYS A 287 -6.14 -14.42 -17.12
CA LYS A 287 -5.14 -13.35 -17.20
C LYS A 287 -3.95 -13.75 -18.09
N ARG A 288 -3.48 -15.00 -17.94
CA ARG A 288 -2.34 -15.55 -18.67
C ARG A 288 -2.57 -15.69 -20.18
N HIS A 289 -3.83 -15.75 -20.64
CA HIS A 289 -4.15 -15.71 -22.06
C HIS A 289 -4.01 -14.31 -22.66
N ILE A 290 -4.13 -13.25 -21.84
CA ILE A 290 -3.96 -11.86 -22.28
C ILE A 290 -2.48 -11.49 -22.27
N TYR A 291 -1.78 -11.81 -21.18
CA TYR A 291 -0.33 -11.65 -21.10
C TYR A 291 0.27 -12.63 -20.07
N THR A 292 1.45 -13.16 -20.38
CA THR A 292 2.20 -14.07 -19.50
C THR A 292 3.27 -13.36 -18.69
N ASP A 293 3.83 -12.27 -19.21
CA ASP A 293 4.92 -11.51 -18.59
C ASP A 293 4.65 -10.01 -18.65
N THR A 294 5.07 -9.28 -17.62
CA THR A 294 4.83 -7.82 -17.52
C THR A 294 5.70 -6.98 -18.46
N SER A 295 6.74 -7.54 -19.07
CA SER A 295 7.59 -6.87 -20.08
C SER A 295 6.80 -6.34 -21.28
N VAL A 296 5.65 -6.95 -21.60
CA VAL A 296 4.75 -6.43 -22.66
C VAL A 296 4.25 -5.00 -22.35
N PHE A 297 4.22 -4.62 -21.08
CA PHE A 297 3.82 -3.29 -20.62
C PHE A 297 4.99 -2.36 -20.38
N GLU A 298 6.24 -2.73 -20.67
CA GLU A 298 7.41 -1.94 -20.31
C GLU A 298 7.30 -0.47 -20.77
N ALA A 299 6.93 -0.24 -22.03
CA ALA A 299 6.76 1.11 -22.57
C ALA A 299 5.67 1.91 -21.81
N ILE A 300 4.54 1.26 -21.50
CA ILE A 300 3.42 1.88 -20.77
C ILE A 300 3.82 2.18 -19.32
N ASP A 301 4.52 1.24 -18.68
CA ASP A 301 4.99 1.38 -17.31
C ASP A 301 6.02 2.52 -17.19
N GLN A 302 6.93 2.68 -18.16
CA GLN A 302 7.88 3.79 -18.18
C GLN A 302 7.18 5.14 -18.31
N ILE A 303 6.15 5.26 -19.16
CA ILE A 303 5.33 6.47 -19.26
C ILE A 303 4.69 6.78 -17.90
N ALA A 304 4.05 5.78 -17.27
CA ALA A 304 3.40 5.96 -15.98
C ALA A 304 4.38 6.39 -14.87
N ILE A 305 5.59 5.81 -14.84
CA ILE A 305 6.65 6.15 -13.89
C ILE A 305 7.14 7.59 -14.12
N SER A 306 7.36 8.00 -15.38
CA SER A 306 7.78 9.36 -15.74
C SER A 306 6.71 10.39 -15.36
N VAL A 307 5.45 10.14 -15.72
CA VAL A 307 4.33 11.04 -15.39
C VAL A 307 4.11 11.12 -13.89
N ALA A 308 4.40 10.05 -13.14
CA ALA A 308 4.36 10.08 -11.69
C ALA A 308 5.40 11.02 -11.05
N GLN A 309 6.43 11.47 -11.77
CA GLN A 309 7.39 12.46 -11.29
C GLN A 309 7.01 13.91 -11.69
N SER A 310 5.99 14.07 -12.52
CA SER A 310 5.56 15.37 -13.07
C SER A 310 4.41 15.99 -12.27
N GLU A 311 4.30 17.32 -12.29
CA GLU A 311 3.18 18.07 -11.69
C GLU A 311 2.02 18.20 -12.70
N VAL A 312 1.18 17.16 -12.78
CA VAL A 312 -0.05 17.21 -13.58
C VAL A 312 -1.22 17.62 -12.68
N THR A 313 -1.95 18.65 -13.10
CA THR A 313 -2.99 19.30 -12.29
C THR A 313 -4.42 18.91 -12.67
N THR A 314 -4.62 18.27 -13.83
CA THR A 314 -5.95 17.87 -14.33
C THR A 314 -6.04 16.38 -14.61
N PHE A 315 -7.23 15.79 -14.40
CA PHE A 315 -7.49 14.39 -14.70
C PHE A 315 -7.46 14.14 -16.21
N THR A 316 -7.99 15.07 -17.00
CA THR A 316 -7.95 14.98 -18.46
C THR A 316 -6.53 14.95 -19.01
N GLU A 317 -5.67 15.87 -18.57
CA GLU A 317 -4.26 15.90 -18.98
C GLU A 317 -3.49 14.66 -18.49
N LEU A 318 -3.75 14.24 -17.25
CA LEU A 318 -3.13 13.05 -16.68
C LEU A 318 -3.44 11.82 -17.53
N ILE A 319 -4.71 11.55 -17.81
CA ILE A 319 -5.10 10.37 -18.59
C ILE A 319 -4.56 10.45 -20.01
N ARG A 320 -4.62 11.61 -20.68
CA ARG A 320 -4.09 11.75 -22.05
C ARG A 320 -2.59 11.48 -22.12
N THR A 321 -1.85 11.98 -21.13
CA THR A 321 -0.40 11.75 -21.04
C THR A 321 -0.09 10.29 -20.71
N LEU A 322 -0.83 9.67 -19.78
CA LEU A 322 -0.65 8.27 -19.41
C LEU A 322 -0.97 7.31 -20.57
N THR A 323 -1.94 7.66 -21.41
CA THR A 323 -2.48 6.77 -22.44
C THR A 323 -1.97 7.08 -23.85
N VAL A 324 -0.99 7.98 -24.00
CA VAL A 324 -0.47 8.40 -25.31
C VAL A 324 0.03 7.23 -26.18
N GLY A 325 0.63 6.22 -25.57
CA GLY A 325 1.15 5.02 -26.25
C GLY A 325 0.24 3.79 -26.16
N ALA A 326 -0.96 3.93 -25.58
CA ALA A 326 -1.86 2.82 -25.33
C ALA A 326 -2.50 2.32 -26.64
N ARG A 327 -2.40 1.02 -26.90
CA ARG A 327 -2.94 0.36 -28.10
C ARG A 327 -4.23 -0.39 -27.80
N SER A 328 -4.50 -0.65 -26.52
CA SER A 328 -5.66 -1.37 -26.03
C SER A 328 -6.23 -0.72 -24.77
N ASP A 329 -7.44 -1.12 -24.38
CA ASP A 329 -8.01 -0.71 -23.09
C ASP A 329 -7.26 -1.32 -21.90
N VAL A 330 -6.63 -2.48 -22.10
CA VAL A 330 -5.70 -3.09 -21.13
C VAL A 330 -4.51 -2.15 -20.87
N ASP A 331 -3.91 -1.58 -21.91
CA ASP A 331 -2.80 -0.62 -21.77
C ASP A 331 -3.23 0.64 -21.00
N LYS A 332 -4.44 1.15 -21.28
CA LYS A 332 -4.97 2.31 -20.55
C LYS A 332 -5.15 2.01 -19.06
N ALA A 333 -5.78 0.88 -18.74
CA ALA A 333 -5.96 0.45 -17.36
C ALA A 333 -4.62 0.17 -16.67
N ARG A 334 -3.65 -0.40 -17.41
CA ARG A 334 -2.29 -0.62 -16.95
C ARG A 334 -1.58 0.67 -16.59
N ALA A 335 -1.63 1.67 -17.46
CA ALA A 335 -1.02 2.99 -17.22
C ALA A 335 -1.58 3.64 -15.96
N ILE A 336 -2.91 3.60 -15.78
CA ILE A 336 -3.59 4.11 -14.57
C ILE A 336 -3.14 3.33 -13.33
N TYR A 337 -3.21 2.01 -13.37
CA TYR A 337 -2.81 1.15 -12.26
C TYR A 337 -1.34 1.37 -11.87
N ARG A 338 -0.44 1.46 -12.85
CA ARG A 338 0.99 1.69 -12.60
C ARG A 338 1.26 3.08 -12.03
N TRP A 339 0.60 4.11 -12.55
CA TRP A 339 0.72 5.47 -12.04
C TRP A 339 0.24 5.60 -10.60
N ILE A 340 -0.87 4.95 -10.23
CA ILE A 340 -1.33 4.91 -8.84
C ILE A 340 -0.33 4.15 -7.98
N THR A 341 0.05 2.95 -8.39
CA THR A 341 0.85 2.08 -7.55
C THR A 341 2.20 2.69 -7.24
N VAL A 342 2.91 3.27 -8.23
CA VAL A 342 4.28 3.82 -8.04
C VAL A 342 4.35 4.98 -7.03
N LYS A 343 3.23 5.64 -6.72
CA LYS A 343 3.17 6.76 -5.77
C LYS A 343 3.32 6.26 -4.33
N ASN A 344 4.49 6.42 -3.76
CA ASN A 344 4.77 6.01 -2.38
C ASN A 344 4.24 7.05 -1.36
N LEU A 345 2.98 6.92 -0.96
CA LEU A 345 2.32 7.83 -0.01
C LEU A 345 3.03 7.94 1.36
N ASN A 346 3.77 6.93 1.79
CA ASN A 346 4.51 6.97 3.05
C ASN A 346 5.69 7.94 3.00
N VAL A 347 6.32 8.09 1.83
CA VAL A 347 7.46 8.99 1.62
C VAL A 347 7.02 10.36 1.10
N MET A 348 5.94 10.41 0.30
CA MET A 348 5.48 11.65 -0.30
C MET A 348 5.13 12.70 0.77
N VAL A 349 5.77 13.84 0.69
CA VAL A 349 5.41 15.04 1.45
C VAL A 349 4.48 15.85 0.56
N PHE A 350 3.28 16.13 1.07
CA PHE A 350 2.32 16.97 0.38
C PHE A 350 2.37 18.36 1.02
N ASP A 351 2.48 19.39 0.19
CA ASP A 351 2.30 20.77 0.61
C ASP A 351 0.92 20.99 1.28
N ASN A 352 0.85 21.90 2.24
CA ASN A 352 -0.41 22.24 2.92
C ASN A 352 -1.36 23.02 2.00
N ASP A 353 -0.82 23.74 1.01
CA ASP A 353 -1.56 24.54 0.04
C ASP A 353 -1.96 23.77 -1.23
N LEU A 354 -1.81 22.43 -1.24
CA LEU A 354 -2.21 21.60 -2.37
C LEU A 354 -3.73 21.64 -2.59
N ASP A 355 -4.13 21.95 -3.82
CA ASP A 355 -5.50 21.84 -4.27
C ASP A 355 -5.98 20.38 -4.21
N ASN A 356 -7.00 20.14 -3.39
CA ASN A 356 -7.59 18.82 -3.13
C ASN A 356 -8.18 18.18 -4.41
N ASN A 357 -8.55 18.99 -5.41
CA ASN A 357 -9.18 18.53 -6.65
C ASN A 357 -8.16 18.10 -7.72
N THR A 358 -6.87 18.16 -7.40
CA THR A 358 -5.82 17.64 -8.28
C THR A 358 -5.61 16.14 -8.04
N PRO A 359 -5.03 15.39 -9.00
CA PRO A 359 -4.60 14.02 -8.74
C PRO A 359 -3.67 13.89 -7.52
N MET A 360 -2.85 14.91 -7.24
CA MET A 360 -2.00 14.94 -6.03
C MET A 360 -2.80 15.23 -4.76
N GLY A 361 -3.83 16.06 -4.84
CA GLY A 361 -4.81 16.30 -3.78
C GLY A 361 -5.55 15.03 -3.36
N LEU A 362 -5.98 14.21 -4.33
CA LEU A 362 -6.60 12.91 -4.03
C LEU A 362 -5.60 11.93 -3.39
N LEU A 363 -4.36 11.87 -3.87
CA LEU A 363 -3.32 11.05 -3.23
C LEU A 363 -3.02 11.50 -1.79
N ARG A 364 -3.01 12.82 -1.53
CA ARG A 364 -2.94 13.38 -0.18
C ARG A 364 -4.16 12.96 0.65
N GLY A 365 -5.35 12.99 0.06
CA GLY A 365 -6.57 12.50 0.68
C GLY A 365 -6.50 11.02 1.06
N ILE A 366 -5.87 10.17 0.21
CA ILE A 366 -5.67 8.75 0.53
C ILE A 366 -4.72 8.61 1.71
N LYS A 367 -3.62 9.38 1.73
CA LYS A 367 -2.67 9.40 2.86
C LYS A 367 -3.35 9.79 4.18
N ASN A 368 -4.26 10.76 4.14
CA ASN A 368 -4.96 11.29 5.30
C ASN A 368 -6.28 10.56 5.62
N GLY A 369 -6.66 9.58 4.80
CA GLY A 369 -7.83 8.72 5.00
C GLY A 369 -9.18 9.34 4.62
N THR A 370 -9.20 10.47 3.90
CA THR A 370 -10.42 11.08 3.35
C THR A 370 -10.80 10.49 1.99
N GLU A 371 -9.84 9.97 1.25
CA GLU A 371 -10.04 9.30 -0.05
C GLU A 371 -9.73 7.80 0.00
N SER A 372 -9.90 7.12 -1.13
CA SER A 372 -9.50 5.73 -1.27
C SER A 372 -8.89 5.42 -2.64
N TYR A 373 -8.02 4.42 -2.68
CA TYR A 373 -7.43 3.91 -3.91
C TYR A 373 -8.48 3.47 -4.94
N HIS A 374 -9.58 2.86 -4.49
CA HIS A 374 -10.61 2.36 -5.40
C HIS A 374 -11.51 3.45 -5.98
N VAL A 375 -11.69 4.56 -5.26
CA VAL A 375 -12.37 5.76 -5.76
C VAL A 375 -11.49 6.46 -6.79
N LEU A 376 -10.19 6.64 -6.49
CA LEU A 376 -9.24 7.23 -7.44
C LEU A 376 -9.13 6.41 -8.73
N PHE A 377 -8.96 5.08 -8.62
CA PHE A 377 -8.89 4.21 -9.80
C PHE A 377 -10.15 4.29 -10.65
N LYS A 378 -11.35 4.25 -10.04
CA LYS A 378 -12.61 4.41 -10.76
C LYS A 378 -12.72 5.76 -11.47
N ARG A 379 -12.34 6.85 -10.80
CA ARG A 379 -12.31 8.19 -11.40
C ARG A 379 -11.38 8.23 -12.61
N LEU A 380 -10.16 7.71 -12.50
CA LEU A 380 -9.21 7.70 -13.61
C LEU A 380 -9.70 6.82 -14.78
N CYS A 381 -10.34 5.68 -14.50
CA CYS A 381 -10.98 4.84 -15.51
C CYS A 381 -12.09 5.59 -16.27
N SER A 382 -12.93 6.38 -15.61
CA SER A 382 -13.99 7.12 -16.30
C SER A 382 -13.43 8.18 -17.26
N TYR A 383 -12.32 8.82 -16.90
CA TYR A 383 -11.60 9.75 -17.79
C TYR A 383 -10.91 9.04 -18.98
N ALA A 384 -10.65 7.74 -18.87
CA ALA A 384 -10.15 6.90 -19.96
C ALA A 384 -11.25 6.24 -20.79
N GLY A 385 -12.54 6.45 -20.44
CA GLY A 385 -13.68 5.83 -21.09
C GLY A 385 -13.87 4.34 -20.76
N LEU A 386 -13.33 3.90 -19.62
CA LEU A 386 -13.37 2.53 -19.14
C LEU A 386 -14.47 2.35 -18.08
N HIS A 387 -15.26 1.30 -18.24
CA HIS A 387 -16.27 0.88 -17.28
C HIS A 387 -15.59 0.29 -16.05
N CYS A 388 -15.76 0.93 -14.91
CA CYS A 388 -15.20 0.49 -13.64
C CYS A 388 -16.24 0.54 -12.52
N VAL A 389 -16.36 -0.56 -11.80
CA VAL A 389 -17.23 -0.69 -10.62
C VAL A 389 -16.41 -0.76 -9.35
N VAL A 390 -17.04 -0.40 -8.23
CA VAL A 390 -16.48 -0.51 -6.88
C VAL A 390 -17.21 -1.64 -6.18
N ILE A 391 -16.47 -2.66 -5.76
CA ILE A 391 -17.00 -3.87 -5.14
C ILE A 391 -16.68 -3.83 -3.65
N LYS A 392 -17.71 -4.03 -2.82
CA LYS A 392 -17.58 -4.11 -1.36
C LYS A 392 -17.68 -5.56 -0.91
N GLY A 393 -16.93 -5.91 0.12
CA GLY A 393 -16.93 -7.27 0.63
C GLY A 393 -16.01 -7.45 1.84
N TYR A 394 -15.59 -8.69 2.05
CA TYR A 394 -14.61 -9.08 3.06
C TYR A 394 -13.26 -9.41 2.41
N SER A 395 -12.19 -9.30 3.19
CA SER A 395 -10.89 -9.82 2.76
C SER A 395 -10.10 -10.42 3.91
N LYS A 396 -9.24 -11.39 3.62
CA LYS A 396 -8.30 -11.97 4.59
C LYS A 396 -7.09 -11.04 4.80
N SER A 397 -7.36 -9.82 5.26
CA SER A 397 -6.40 -8.72 5.41
C SER A 397 -5.50 -8.87 6.64
N ALA A 398 -4.71 -7.83 6.96
CA ALA A 398 -3.82 -7.85 8.12
C ALA A 398 -4.58 -8.16 9.42
N GLY A 399 -4.08 -9.13 10.19
CA GLY A 399 -4.71 -9.61 11.42
C GLY A 399 -5.64 -10.82 11.25
N TYR A 400 -6.03 -11.17 10.02
CA TYR A 400 -6.75 -12.42 9.77
C TYR A 400 -5.87 -13.64 10.06
N GLN A 401 -6.45 -14.68 10.66
CA GLN A 401 -5.84 -15.99 10.86
C GLN A 401 -6.76 -17.10 10.33
N PRO A 402 -6.21 -18.24 9.85
CA PRO A 402 -6.99 -19.35 9.33
C PRO A 402 -8.07 -19.84 10.29
N GLY A 403 -9.32 -19.87 9.83
CA GLY A 403 -10.48 -20.26 10.65
C GLY A 403 -11.16 -19.12 11.41
N PHE A 404 -10.74 -17.87 11.21
CA PHE A 404 -11.53 -16.72 11.67
C PHE A 404 -12.82 -16.56 10.86
N HIS A 405 -13.88 -16.17 11.57
CA HIS A 405 -15.17 -15.82 11.01
C HIS A 405 -15.26 -14.33 10.69
N PHE A 406 -16.17 -13.98 9.78
CA PHE A 406 -16.42 -12.62 9.31
C PHE A 406 -17.71 -12.06 9.92
N ASP A 407 -17.75 -12.01 11.26
CA ASP A 407 -18.97 -11.66 12.00
C ASP A 407 -19.13 -10.15 12.26
N ASP A 408 -18.12 -9.36 11.94
CA ASP A 408 -18.08 -7.93 12.19
C ASP A 408 -17.40 -7.13 11.07
N ASN A 409 -17.14 -5.85 11.32
CA ASN A 409 -16.60 -4.93 10.32
C ASN A 409 -15.06 -4.95 10.20
N ARG A 410 -14.34 -5.72 11.01
CA ARG A 410 -12.85 -5.68 11.07
C ARG A 410 -12.17 -6.00 9.74
N PHE A 411 -12.81 -6.84 8.93
CA PHE A 411 -12.23 -7.32 7.67
C PHE A 411 -12.99 -6.83 6.43
N ARG A 412 -13.88 -5.83 6.59
CA ARG A 412 -14.54 -5.19 5.45
C ARG A 412 -13.50 -4.52 4.57
N ASN A 413 -13.69 -4.63 3.26
CA ASN A 413 -12.76 -4.12 2.28
C ASN A 413 -13.49 -3.76 0.98
N THR A 414 -12.77 -3.07 0.10
CA THR A 414 -13.31 -2.55 -1.16
C THR A 414 -12.24 -2.56 -2.24
N TRP A 415 -12.60 -3.00 -3.44
CA TRP A 415 -11.73 -3.11 -4.62
C TRP A 415 -12.50 -2.70 -5.88
N ASN A 416 -11.87 -2.81 -7.03
CA ASN A 416 -12.50 -2.53 -8.31
C ASN A 416 -12.61 -3.79 -9.17
N ALA A 417 -13.61 -3.78 -10.05
CA ALA A 417 -13.54 -4.51 -11.32
C ALA A 417 -13.62 -3.51 -12.46
N VAL A 418 -12.88 -3.77 -13.53
CA VAL A 418 -12.82 -2.96 -14.75
C VAL A 418 -13.06 -3.87 -15.96
N PHE A 419 -13.84 -3.40 -16.93
CA PHE A 419 -14.15 -4.18 -18.12
C PHE A 419 -13.01 -4.02 -19.14
N LEU A 420 -12.28 -5.10 -19.40
CA LEU A 420 -11.09 -5.13 -20.25
C LEU A 420 -11.10 -6.40 -21.09
N ASP A 421 -10.77 -6.27 -22.38
CA ASP A 421 -10.68 -7.39 -23.33
C ASP A 421 -11.94 -8.27 -23.30
N GLY A 422 -13.11 -7.63 -23.35
CA GLY A 422 -14.41 -8.30 -23.37
C GLY A 422 -14.87 -8.92 -22.04
N SER A 423 -14.16 -8.71 -20.92
CA SER A 423 -14.52 -9.32 -19.62
C SER A 423 -14.30 -8.39 -18.42
N TRP A 424 -15.03 -8.61 -17.33
CA TRP A 424 -14.74 -7.95 -16.05
C TRP A 424 -13.48 -8.52 -15.41
N ARG A 425 -12.57 -7.65 -14.97
CA ARG A 425 -11.27 -8.01 -14.39
C ARG A 425 -11.05 -7.32 -13.06
N PHE A 426 -10.60 -8.05 -12.04
CA PHE A 426 -10.34 -7.47 -10.72
C PHE A 426 -9.08 -6.60 -10.72
N VAL A 427 -9.16 -5.46 -10.03
CA VAL A 427 -8.00 -4.59 -9.77
C VAL A 427 -8.04 -4.14 -8.32
N GLN A 428 -6.91 -4.31 -7.62
CA GLN A 428 -6.76 -3.89 -6.23
C GLN A 428 -5.48 -3.06 -6.04
N CYS A 429 -5.60 -1.75 -6.26
CA CYS A 429 -4.49 -0.80 -6.19
C CYS A 429 -3.82 -0.75 -4.81
N ASN A 430 -4.58 -0.87 -3.71
CA ASN A 430 -3.98 -0.79 -2.36
C ASN A 430 -3.10 -2.02 -2.03
N TRP A 431 -3.36 -3.18 -2.64
CA TRP A 431 -2.53 -4.38 -2.48
C TRP A 431 -1.40 -4.40 -3.50
N GLY A 432 -1.61 -3.87 -4.71
CA GLY A 432 -0.57 -3.69 -5.71
C GLY A 432 0.50 -2.66 -5.32
N ALA A 433 0.12 -1.63 -4.55
CA ALA A 433 1.02 -0.61 -4.02
C ALA A 433 1.71 -1.01 -2.71
N ARG A 434 1.55 -2.26 -2.26
CA ARG A 434 1.80 -2.62 -0.86
C ARG A 434 3.28 -2.81 -0.55
N HIS A 435 3.68 -2.23 0.57
CA HIS A 435 4.95 -2.49 1.24
C HIS A 435 4.99 -3.93 1.76
N LEU A 436 6.04 -4.67 1.43
CA LEU A 436 6.31 -5.93 2.12
C LEU A 436 6.83 -5.59 3.51
N VAL A 437 5.92 -5.63 4.48
CA VAL A 437 6.28 -5.67 5.89
C VAL A 437 6.94 -7.02 6.10
N ASN A 438 8.25 -7.04 6.37
CA ASN A 438 8.90 -8.23 6.90
C ASN A 438 8.11 -8.63 8.15
N ALA A 439 7.57 -9.85 8.16
CA ALA A 439 6.80 -10.33 9.29
C ALA A 439 7.73 -10.50 10.50
N LYS A 440 7.47 -9.66 11.51
CA LYS A 440 7.82 -9.72 12.94
C LYS A 440 9.16 -9.16 13.43
N GLU A 441 9.05 -8.27 14.43
CA GLU A 441 9.48 -8.59 15.80
C GLU A 441 8.47 -7.96 16.78
N GLY A 442 7.93 -8.78 17.70
CA GLY A 442 6.90 -8.41 18.67
C GLY A 442 7.41 -7.55 19.83
N SER A 443 8.14 -6.47 19.56
CA SER A 443 8.56 -5.53 20.61
C SER A 443 7.45 -4.51 20.88
N LYS A 444 6.78 -4.63 22.04
CA LYS A 444 5.82 -3.65 22.61
C LYS A 444 6.48 -2.33 23.05
N LYS A 445 7.52 -1.86 22.35
CA LYS A 445 8.12 -0.54 22.58
C LYS A 445 7.97 0.31 21.32
N PRO A 446 7.50 1.56 21.42
CA PRO A 446 7.52 2.48 20.29
C PRO A 446 8.99 2.86 20.04
N VAL A 447 9.66 2.10 19.18
CA VAL A 447 10.95 2.50 18.63
C VAL A 447 10.64 3.31 17.38
N GLN A 448 11.06 4.58 17.35
CA GLN A 448 11.21 5.33 16.11
C GLN A 448 12.14 4.51 15.20
N ARG A 449 11.60 3.84 14.18
CA ARG A 449 12.38 3.14 13.17
C ARG A 449 12.16 3.80 11.82
N ASP A 450 13.10 4.66 11.45
CA ASP A 450 13.41 4.93 10.05
C ASP A 450 13.89 3.63 9.38
N GLY A 451 13.40 3.38 8.16
CA GLY A 451 14.20 2.70 7.14
C GLY A 451 14.09 1.18 6.95
N ASN A 452 12.90 0.57 6.81
CA ASN A 452 12.83 -0.76 6.14
C ASN A 452 11.49 -1.15 5.48
N LEU A 453 10.65 -0.20 5.08
CA LEU A 453 9.53 -0.48 4.18
C LEU A 453 10.04 -0.43 2.73
N ARG A 454 10.50 -1.56 2.19
CA ARG A 454 10.80 -1.65 0.75
C ARG A 454 9.48 -1.63 0.00
N TYR A 455 9.26 -0.58 -0.78
CA TYR A 455 8.14 -0.50 -1.72
C TYR A 455 8.41 -1.55 -2.82
N GLU A 456 7.56 -2.58 -2.91
CA GLU A 456 7.63 -3.61 -3.95
C GLU A 456 6.27 -3.67 -4.62
N TYR A 457 6.27 -3.45 -5.92
CA TYR A 457 5.09 -3.51 -6.75
C TYR A 457 4.63 -4.97 -6.92
N ASP A 458 3.31 -5.22 -6.81
CA ASP A 458 2.73 -6.55 -6.96
C ASP A 458 1.67 -6.62 -8.07
N ASP A 459 2.11 -7.09 -9.25
CA ASP A 459 1.28 -7.27 -10.44
C ASP A 459 0.11 -8.26 -10.27
N HIS A 460 0.19 -9.16 -9.28
CA HIS A 460 -0.89 -10.14 -9.05
C HIS A 460 -2.24 -9.45 -8.90
N TYR A 461 -2.28 -8.24 -8.31
CA TYR A 461 -3.49 -7.46 -8.07
C TYR A 461 -3.96 -6.60 -9.26
N PHE A 462 -3.42 -6.82 -10.46
CA PHE A 462 -3.92 -6.27 -11.72
C PHE A 462 -4.45 -7.40 -12.62
N MET A 463 -5.75 -7.34 -12.93
CA MET A 463 -6.48 -8.35 -13.70
C MET A 463 -6.42 -9.75 -13.09
N THR A 464 -6.44 -9.87 -11.75
CA THR A 464 -6.39 -11.16 -11.05
C THR A 464 -7.56 -12.05 -11.49
N ASP A 465 -7.26 -13.33 -11.77
CA ASP A 465 -8.30 -14.29 -12.12
C ASP A 465 -9.22 -14.57 -10.92
N PRO A 466 -10.54 -14.72 -11.11
CA PRO A 466 -11.49 -14.94 -10.02
C PRO A 466 -11.16 -16.12 -9.12
N GLU A 467 -10.65 -17.20 -9.70
CA GLU A 467 -10.25 -18.44 -9.00
C GLU A 467 -9.07 -18.22 -8.05
N GLU A 468 -8.19 -17.26 -8.34
CA GLU A 468 -7.10 -16.84 -7.44
C GLU A 468 -7.59 -15.77 -6.45
N PHE A 469 -8.34 -14.78 -6.95
CA PHE A 469 -8.77 -13.61 -6.17
C PHE A 469 -9.68 -13.99 -4.99
N ILE A 470 -10.56 -15.00 -5.18
CA ILE A 470 -11.50 -15.46 -4.15
C ILE A 470 -10.81 -16.01 -2.89
N TYR A 471 -9.54 -16.41 -2.96
CA TYR A 471 -8.82 -16.86 -1.77
C TYR A 471 -8.59 -15.73 -0.77
N GLU A 472 -8.45 -14.48 -1.25
CA GLU A 472 -8.18 -13.31 -0.42
C GLU A 472 -9.40 -12.38 -0.26
N PHE A 473 -10.32 -12.33 -1.23
CA PHE A 473 -11.43 -11.35 -1.27
C PHE A 473 -12.78 -12.01 -1.57
N TYR A 474 -13.79 -11.69 -0.75
CA TYR A 474 -15.15 -12.19 -0.90
C TYR A 474 -16.14 -11.02 -1.09
N PRO A 475 -16.71 -10.82 -2.28
CA PRO A 475 -17.75 -9.82 -2.55
C PRO A 475 -19.03 -10.05 -1.72
N HIS A 476 -19.72 -8.98 -1.33
CA HIS A 476 -21.06 -9.10 -0.73
C HIS A 476 -22.12 -9.58 -1.71
N GLU A 477 -22.03 -9.10 -2.95
CA GLU A 477 -22.92 -9.46 -4.07
C GLU A 477 -22.35 -10.69 -4.79
N PRO A 478 -23.04 -11.86 -4.78
CA PRO A 478 -22.50 -13.12 -5.32
C PRO A 478 -22.06 -13.07 -6.78
N GLU A 479 -22.74 -12.31 -7.63
CA GLU A 479 -22.42 -12.13 -9.04
C GLU A 479 -21.04 -11.50 -9.26
N TRP A 480 -20.60 -10.65 -8.32
CA TRP A 480 -19.29 -10.01 -8.36
C TRP A 480 -18.16 -10.93 -7.89
N GLN A 481 -18.43 -12.20 -7.61
CA GLN A 481 -17.37 -13.22 -7.47
C GLN A 481 -16.74 -13.53 -8.83
N LEU A 482 -17.49 -13.33 -9.93
CA LEU A 482 -17.08 -13.67 -11.30
C LEU A 482 -16.62 -15.14 -11.45
N LEU A 483 -17.00 -16.01 -10.51
CA LEU A 483 -16.76 -17.44 -10.57
C LEU A 483 -17.89 -18.11 -11.36
N SER A 484 -17.53 -19.12 -12.14
CA SER A 484 -18.53 -19.99 -12.80
C SER A 484 -19.47 -20.66 -11.79
N ARG A 485 -18.99 -20.91 -10.57
CA ARG A 485 -19.77 -21.42 -9.43
C ARG A 485 -19.45 -20.58 -8.20
N PRO A 486 -20.27 -19.56 -7.89
CA PRO A 486 -20.08 -18.74 -6.70
C PRO A 486 -20.11 -19.58 -5.42
N ILE A 487 -19.27 -19.20 -4.45
CA ILE A 487 -19.19 -19.85 -3.15
C ILE A 487 -19.90 -19.01 -2.08
N THR A 488 -20.28 -19.65 -0.98
CA THR A 488 -20.85 -18.99 0.20
C THR A 488 -19.75 -18.38 1.07
N LEU A 489 -20.12 -17.45 1.96
CA LEU A 489 -19.19 -16.87 2.95
C LEU A 489 -18.56 -17.95 3.84
N LEU A 490 -19.30 -19.01 4.20
CA LEU A 490 -18.78 -20.13 4.98
C LEU A 490 -17.71 -20.91 4.21
N GLN A 491 -17.91 -21.15 2.92
CA GLN A 491 -16.90 -21.78 2.06
C GLN A 491 -15.66 -20.90 1.92
N PHE A 492 -15.82 -19.58 1.76
CA PHE A 492 -14.69 -18.63 1.74
C PHE A 492 -13.87 -18.64 3.05
N GLN A 493 -14.54 -18.71 4.20
CA GLN A 493 -13.90 -18.86 5.52
C GLN A 493 -13.10 -20.16 5.64
N GLN A 494 -13.55 -21.22 4.96
CA GLN A 494 -12.88 -22.52 4.93
C GLN A 494 -11.74 -22.59 3.91
N LEU A 495 -11.66 -21.68 2.93
CA LEU A 495 -10.55 -21.67 1.98
C LEU A 495 -9.20 -21.41 2.68
N PRO A 496 -8.12 -22.13 2.32
CA PRO A 496 -6.78 -21.87 2.80
C PRO A 496 -6.39 -20.39 2.76
N PHE A 497 -5.56 -19.98 3.70
CA PHE A 497 -4.99 -18.64 3.66
C PHE A 497 -3.81 -18.67 2.69
N VAL A 498 -3.92 -17.98 1.55
CA VAL A 498 -2.82 -17.81 0.59
C VAL A 498 -2.58 -16.34 0.30
N ARG A 499 -1.43 -16.02 -0.28
CA ARG A 499 -1.02 -14.68 -0.69
C ARG A 499 -0.64 -14.68 -2.17
N SER A 500 -0.56 -13.51 -2.79
CA SER A 500 -0.13 -13.33 -4.18
C SER A 500 1.09 -14.17 -4.61
N LEU A 501 2.09 -14.32 -3.73
CA LEU A 501 3.28 -15.12 -4.00
C LEU A 501 3.03 -16.62 -4.18
N PHE A 502 1.96 -17.15 -3.58
CA PHE A 502 1.55 -18.53 -3.81
C PHE A 502 1.30 -18.76 -5.30
N PHE A 503 0.48 -17.90 -5.92
CA PHE A 503 0.15 -17.97 -7.34
C PHE A 503 1.33 -17.57 -8.23
N ARG A 504 2.11 -16.56 -7.82
CA ARG A 504 3.29 -16.12 -8.58
C ARG A 504 4.36 -17.20 -8.71
N TYR A 505 4.54 -18.04 -7.68
CA TYR A 505 5.44 -19.19 -7.74
C TYR A 505 4.81 -20.43 -8.40
N GLY A 506 3.62 -20.30 -8.99
CA GLY A 506 2.94 -21.42 -9.63
C GLY A 506 2.51 -22.53 -8.66
N LEU A 507 2.30 -22.19 -7.39
CA LEU A 507 1.86 -23.16 -6.37
C LEU A 507 0.38 -23.44 -6.50
N SER A 508 0.00 -24.68 -6.19
CA SER A 508 -1.39 -25.11 -6.10
C SER A 508 -1.56 -26.17 -5.01
N PHE A 509 -2.78 -26.38 -4.52
CA PHE A 509 -3.04 -27.46 -3.57
C PHE A 509 -3.35 -28.74 -4.33
N THR A 510 -2.71 -29.85 -3.94
CA THR A 510 -2.97 -31.16 -4.55
C THR A 510 -4.38 -31.68 -4.23
N ASP A 511 -4.94 -31.26 -3.09
CA ASP A 511 -6.32 -31.54 -2.69
C ASP A 511 -7.19 -30.28 -2.85
N PRO A 512 -8.12 -30.24 -3.82
CA PRO A 512 -9.05 -29.12 -4.00
C PRO A 512 -10.00 -28.90 -2.82
N SER A 513 -10.14 -29.88 -1.93
CA SER A 513 -10.99 -29.82 -0.73
C SER A 513 -10.25 -29.37 0.52
N LEU A 514 -8.94 -29.11 0.42
CA LEU A 514 -8.12 -28.67 1.54
C LEU A 514 -8.68 -27.40 2.17
N ARG A 515 -8.85 -27.41 3.49
CA ARG A 515 -9.42 -26.29 4.26
C ARG A 515 -8.33 -25.54 5.03
N ALA A 516 -8.65 -24.31 5.42
CA ALA A 516 -7.80 -23.45 6.25
C ALA A 516 -7.52 -24.06 7.65
N VAL A 517 -8.47 -24.85 8.15
CA VAL A 517 -8.35 -25.62 9.39
C VAL A 517 -8.15 -27.08 9.02
N VAL A 518 -6.99 -27.63 9.34
CA VAL A 518 -6.60 -29.01 9.03
C VAL A 518 -6.64 -29.84 10.30
N GLY A 519 -7.46 -30.88 10.29
CA GLY A 519 -7.54 -31.86 11.38
C GLY A 519 -6.41 -32.87 11.31
N ALA A 520 -5.83 -33.20 12.45
CA ALA A 520 -4.91 -34.31 12.58
C ALA A 520 -5.65 -35.65 12.40
N ASP A 521 -5.00 -36.59 11.73
CA ASP A 521 -5.49 -37.95 11.55
C ASP A 521 -5.37 -38.79 12.84
N ARG A 522 -5.68 -40.09 12.74
CA ARG A 522 -5.61 -41.02 13.89
C ARG A 522 -4.20 -41.18 14.47
N SER A 523 -3.16 -40.86 13.71
CA SER A 523 -1.77 -40.85 14.18
C SER A 523 -1.39 -39.57 14.90
N GLY A 524 -2.28 -38.56 14.94
CA GLY A 524 -1.98 -37.24 15.48
C GLY A 524 -1.23 -36.36 14.48
N ALA A 525 -1.18 -36.72 13.20
CA ALA A 525 -0.50 -35.95 12.17
C ALA A 525 -1.49 -35.23 11.24
N ALA A 526 -1.21 -33.97 10.92
CA ALA A 526 -1.89 -33.21 9.87
C ALA A 526 -0.95 -33.05 8.67
N THR A 527 -1.41 -33.38 7.47
CA THR A 527 -0.59 -33.33 6.26
C THR A 527 -1.12 -32.27 5.30
N ILE A 528 -0.23 -31.38 4.87
CA ILE A 528 -0.50 -30.37 3.85
C ILE A 528 0.43 -30.64 2.69
N SER A 529 -0.12 -30.75 1.48
CA SER A 529 0.62 -30.98 0.25
C SER A 529 0.36 -29.85 -0.74
N ILE A 530 1.44 -29.28 -1.28
CA ILE A 530 1.43 -28.14 -2.19
C ILE A 530 2.21 -28.55 -3.44
N ALA A 531 1.53 -28.60 -4.59
CA ALA A 531 2.13 -28.84 -5.88
C ALA A 531 2.86 -27.59 -6.38
N MET A 532 3.95 -27.82 -7.11
CA MET A 532 4.80 -26.80 -7.73
C MET A 532 4.77 -26.96 -9.24
N SER A 533 4.96 -25.87 -9.98
CA SER A 533 5.24 -25.98 -11.42
C SER A 533 6.65 -26.51 -11.67
N ASN A 534 6.91 -27.03 -12.86
CA ASN A 534 8.23 -27.56 -13.23
C ASN A 534 9.34 -26.51 -13.07
N GLU A 535 9.06 -25.24 -13.40
CA GLU A 535 10.03 -24.14 -13.25
C GLU A 535 10.33 -23.82 -11.78
N ALA A 536 9.34 -24.00 -10.90
CA ALA A 536 9.50 -23.78 -9.47
C ALA A 536 10.32 -24.90 -8.81
N LEU A 537 10.27 -26.13 -9.33
CA LEU A 537 10.97 -27.27 -8.73
C LEU A 537 12.47 -27.02 -8.57
N ASP A 538 13.11 -26.39 -9.55
CA ASP A 538 14.57 -26.22 -9.61
C ASP A 538 15.12 -25.08 -8.75
N SER A 539 14.27 -24.11 -8.37
CA SER A 539 14.74 -22.88 -7.71
C SER A 539 14.03 -22.57 -6.40
N LEU A 540 12.84 -23.10 -6.18
CA LEU A 540 12.02 -22.72 -5.04
C LEU A 540 12.45 -23.50 -3.79
N ILE A 541 12.76 -22.76 -2.73
CA ILE A 541 13.02 -23.30 -1.41
C ILE A 541 11.96 -22.83 -0.43
N PHE A 542 11.65 -23.71 0.53
CA PHE A 542 10.62 -23.46 1.53
C PHE A 542 11.20 -23.34 2.94
N HIS A 543 10.54 -22.51 3.73
CA HIS A 543 10.73 -22.39 5.16
C HIS A 543 9.36 -22.38 5.84
N TYR A 544 9.29 -22.81 7.09
CA TYR A 544 8.05 -22.77 7.85
C TYR A 544 8.30 -22.30 9.28
N ASN A 545 7.26 -21.69 9.85
CA ASN A 545 7.15 -21.42 11.27
C ASN A 545 5.95 -22.17 11.84
N LEU A 546 6.16 -22.86 12.95
CA LEU A 546 5.10 -23.50 13.73
C LEU A 546 5.07 -22.87 15.12
N ARG A 547 3.88 -22.50 15.57
CA ARG A 547 3.63 -21.93 16.91
C ARG A 547 2.26 -22.32 17.40
N PHE A 548 1.98 -22.16 18.69
CA PHE A 548 0.61 -22.28 19.19
C PHE A 548 -0.28 -21.19 18.58
N TYR A 549 -1.53 -21.53 18.26
CA TYR A 549 -2.44 -20.65 17.52
C TYR A 549 -2.88 -19.43 18.35
N ASP A 550 -3.05 -19.61 19.64
CA ASP A 550 -3.48 -18.62 20.64
C ASP A 550 -2.33 -17.79 21.22
N GLY A 551 -1.10 -18.02 20.78
CA GLY A 551 0.09 -17.32 21.28
C GLY A 551 1.21 -17.18 20.25
N ASP A 552 2.36 -16.73 20.72
CA ASP A 552 3.59 -16.68 19.92
C ASP A 552 4.63 -17.72 20.36
N GLU A 553 4.24 -18.60 21.30
CA GLU A 553 5.06 -19.69 21.82
C GLU A 553 5.42 -20.71 20.73
N THR A 554 6.72 -21.00 20.62
CA THR A 554 7.31 -21.91 19.62
C THR A 554 7.84 -23.21 20.23
N ASP A 555 7.57 -23.45 21.51
CA ASP A 555 8.19 -24.52 22.28
C ASP A 555 7.15 -25.19 23.17
N VAL A 556 7.28 -26.50 23.36
CA VAL A 556 6.42 -27.34 24.20
C VAL A 556 7.30 -28.25 25.03
N ASP A 557 7.15 -28.23 26.36
CA ASP A 557 7.96 -29.03 27.29
C ASP A 557 9.49 -28.93 27.05
N GLY A 558 9.97 -27.72 26.72
CA GLY A 558 11.37 -27.46 26.42
C GLY A 558 11.85 -27.91 25.03
N MET A 559 10.95 -28.43 24.20
CA MET A 559 11.24 -28.85 22.82
C MET A 559 10.68 -27.86 21.81
N ASN A 560 11.49 -27.50 20.82
CA ASN A 560 11.04 -26.60 19.77
C ASN A 560 10.02 -27.26 18.84
N LEU A 561 8.91 -26.56 18.56
CA LEU A 561 7.82 -27.05 17.72
C LEU A 561 8.26 -27.38 16.29
N LYS A 562 9.34 -26.78 15.78
CA LYS A 562 9.88 -27.11 14.45
C LYS A 562 10.27 -28.58 14.32
N ARG A 563 10.64 -29.23 15.42
CA ARG A 563 11.00 -30.65 15.49
C ARG A 563 9.80 -31.58 15.34
N PHE A 564 8.58 -31.05 15.29
CA PHE A 564 7.35 -31.81 15.07
C PHE A 564 6.83 -31.65 13.64
N VAL A 565 7.63 -31.11 12.73
CA VAL A 565 7.26 -30.97 11.32
C VAL A 565 8.28 -31.68 10.45
N MET A 566 7.79 -32.61 9.63
CA MET A 566 8.55 -33.17 8.54
C MET A 566 8.17 -32.43 7.25
N GLN A 567 9.08 -31.58 6.78
CA GLN A 567 9.01 -30.96 5.45
C GLN A 567 9.80 -31.82 4.47
N SER A 568 9.16 -32.39 3.45
CA SER A 568 9.82 -33.14 2.39
C SER A 568 9.31 -32.72 1.01
N VAL A 569 10.03 -33.09 -0.05
CA VAL A 569 9.58 -32.94 -1.44
C VAL A 569 9.48 -34.33 -2.04
N VAL A 570 8.32 -34.63 -2.62
CA VAL A 570 8.03 -35.91 -3.28
C VAL A 570 7.43 -35.60 -4.64
N GLY A 571 8.12 -36.02 -5.72
CA GLY A 571 7.75 -35.64 -7.08
C GLY A 571 7.74 -34.12 -7.26
N ASP A 572 6.59 -33.59 -7.67
CA ASP A 572 6.36 -32.17 -7.92
C ASP A 572 5.78 -31.41 -6.71
N SER A 573 5.72 -32.05 -5.54
CA SER A 573 4.95 -31.57 -4.40
C SER A 573 5.79 -31.44 -3.14
N VAL A 574 5.65 -30.31 -2.43
CA VAL A 574 6.20 -30.11 -1.09
C VAL A 574 5.15 -30.51 -0.05
N ILE A 575 5.57 -31.34 0.90
CA ILE A 575 4.71 -31.93 1.91
C ILE A 575 5.15 -31.42 3.29
N PHE A 576 4.21 -30.87 4.04
CA PHE A 576 4.37 -30.51 5.45
C PHE A 576 3.53 -31.46 6.30
N ARG A 577 4.19 -32.43 6.94
CA ARG A 577 3.55 -33.33 7.90
C ARG A 577 3.80 -32.83 9.31
N VAL A 578 2.76 -32.27 9.93
CA VAL A 578 2.80 -31.71 11.28
C VAL A 578 2.29 -32.75 12.27
N HIS A 579 3.18 -33.22 13.15
CA HIS A 579 2.83 -34.13 14.25
C HIS A 579 2.40 -33.30 15.47
N CYS A 580 1.14 -33.37 15.88
CA CYS A 580 0.64 -32.54 16.96
C CYS A 580 1.19 -33.02 18.32
N PRO A 581 2.01 -32.22 19.03
CA PRO A 581 2.54 -32.62 20.33
C PRO A 581 1.50 -32.55 21.45
N SER A 582 0.40 -31.82 21.24
CA SER A 582 -0.72 -31.68 22.17
C SER A 582 -2.01 -31.41 21.42
N THR A 583 -3.13 -31.35 22.14
CA THR A 583 -4.44 -30.96 21.59
C THR A 583 -4.61 -29.44 21.44
N ARG A 584 -3.63 -28.64 21.90
CA ARG A 584 -3.65 -27.18 21.74
C ARG A 584 -3.45 -26.84 20.25
N PRO A 585 -4.33 -26.04 19.61
CA PRO A 585 -4.21 -25.75 18.19
C PRO A 585 -2.89 -25.05 17.82
N LEU A 586 -2.39 -25.36 16.62
CA LEU A 586 -1.15 -24.78 16.09
C LEU A 586 -1.44 -23.91 14.88
N LEU A 587 -0.51 -22.99 14.58
CA LEU A 587 -0.50 -22.19 13.37
C LEU A 587 0.76 -22.50 12.57
N LEU A 588 0.58 -23.13 11.42
CA LEU A 588 1.62 -23.35 10.42
C LEU A 588 1.63 -22.15 9.45
N ASP A 589 2.78 -21.49 9.32
CA ASP A 589 3.01 -20.39 8.39
C ASP A 589 4.13 -20.82 7.42
N VAL A 590 3.79 -20.99 6.15
CA VAL A 590 4.70 -21.47 5.10
C VAL A 590 5.21 -20.27 4.31
N PHE A 591 6.52 -20.26 4.08
CA PHE A 591 7.23 -19.24 3.35
C PHE A 591 8.01 -19.87 2.21
N ALA A 592 8.19 -19.13 1.12
CA ALA A 592 8.99 -19.57 -0.02
C ALA A 592 9.86 -18.45 -0.58
N ASN A 593 10.94 -18.83 -1.26
CA ASN A 593 11.75 -17.93 -2.07
C ASN A 593 12.40 -18.69 -3.23
N ALA A 594 12.48 -18.07 -4.40
CA ALA A 594 13.20 -18.60 -5.55
C ALA A 594 14.68 -18.21 -5.43
N VAL A 595 15.58 -19.19 -5.49
CA VAL A 595 17.02 -19.01 -5.27
C VAL A 595 17.79 -19.86 -6.28
N SER A 596 18.78 -19.25 -6.95
CA SER A 596 19.68 -20.00 -7.82
C SER A 596 20.67 -20.84 -7.00
N PRO A 597 21.13 -21.99 -7.52
CA PRO A 597 22.18 -22.80 -6.88
C PRO A 597 23.40 -21.98 -6.47
N ASP A 598 23.89 -21.10 -7.36
CA ASP A 598 25.06 -20.27 -7.11
C ASP A 598 24.82 -19.29 -5.94
N HIS A 599 23.63 -18.67 -5.87
CA HIS A 599 23.30 -17.78 -4.77
C HIS A 599 23.18 -18.54 -3.46
N TYR A 600 22.58 -19.73 -3.46
CA TYR A 600 22.44 -20.57 -2.27
C TYR A 600 23.80 -20.93 -1.67
N LEU A 601 24.76 -21.31 -2.51
CA LEU A 601 26.11 -21.71 -2.11
C LEU A 601 26.94 -20.56 -1.54
N THR A 602 26.55 -19.29 -1.76
CA THR A 602 27.21 -18.15 -1.10
C THR A 602 26.99 -18.11 0.42
N GLY A 603 25.97 -18.81 0.94
CA GLY A 603 25.58 -18.77 2.34
C GLY A 603 24.98 -17.42 2.79
N GLN A 604 24.70 -16.50 1.86
CA GLN A 604 24.08 -15.23 2.18
C GLN A 604 22.66 -15.42 2.72
N PRO A 605 22.19 -14.55 3.66
CA PRO A 605 20.85 -14.66 4.21
C PRO A 605 19.76 -14.59 3.15
N ILE A 606 18.91 -15.61 3.11
CA ILE A 606 17.80 -15.70 2.15
C ILE A 606 16.53 -15.12 2.79
N LYS A 607 15.87 -14.19 2.09
CA LYS A 607 14.63 -13.56 2.55
C LYS A 607 13.41 -14.35 2.10
N PHE A 608 12.82 -15.07 3.03
CA PHE A 608 11.58 -15.80 2.81
C PHE A 608 10.34 -14.91 2.95
N LYS A 609 9.32 -15.13 2.11
CA LYS A 609 8.03 -14.42 2.19
C LYS A 609 6.91 -15.44 2.37
N SER A 610 5.95 -15.11 3.25
CA SER A 610 4.81 -15.99 3.58
C SER A 610 3.94 -16.20 2.35
N VAL A 611 3.70 -17.46 1.98
CA VAL A 611 2.88 -17.87 0.83
C VAL A 611 1.53 -18.42 1.27
N CYS A 612 1.46 -19.17 2.36
CA CYS A 612 0.21 -19.71 2.89
C CYS A 612 0.25 -20.02 4.39
N LYS A 613 -0.93 -20.15 5.03
CA LYS A 613 -1.07 -20.46 6.46
C LYS A 613 -2.22 -21.42 6.74
N PHE A 614 -2.05 -22.24 7.77
CA PHE A 614 -3.04 -23.23 8.22
C PHE A 614 -3.16 -23.25 9.74
N LYS A 615 -4.38 -23.41 10.22
CA LYS A 615 -4.65 -23.79 11.62
C LYS A 615 -4.68 -25.30 11.69
N ILE A 616 -3.84 -25.88 12.56
CA ILE A 616 -3.80 -27.31 12.78
C ILE A 616 -4.54 -27.64 14.08
N VAL A 617 -5.44 -28.61 14.04
CA VAL A 617 -6.25 -29.02 15.19
C VAL A 617 -6.11 -30.53 15.41
N CYS A 618 -5.88 -30.94 16.65
CA CYS A 618 -5.88 -32.34 17.05
C CYS A 618 -6.89 -32.53 18.18
N GLU A 619 -7.99 -33.23 17.91
CA GLU A 619 -9.07 -33.44 18.90
C GLU A 619 -8.66 -34.42 20.01
N ASN A 620 -7.91 -35.46 19.65
CA ASN A 620 -7.49 -36.49 20.59
C ASN A 620 -6.09 -37.00 20.25
N LEU A 621 -5.19 -36.93 21.23
CA LEU A 621 -3.85 -37.46 21.13
C LEU A 621 -3.77 -38.83 21.81
N LYS A 622 -3.76 -39.90 21.02
CA LYS A 622 -3.71 -41.29 21.53
C LYS A 622 -2.30 -41.80 21.79
N VAL A 623 -1.29 -41.14 21.21
CA VAL A 623 0.11 -41.56 21.23
C VAL A 623 0.96 -40.37 21.62
N ILE A 624 1.95 -40.58 22.49
CA ILE A 624 2.94 -39.57 22.80
C ILE A 624 3.74 -39.28 21.52
N MET A 625 3.65 -38.05 21.00
CA MET A 625 4.46 -37.64 19.86
C MET A 625 5.89 -37.37 20.31
N VAL A 626 6.83 -38.02 19.64
CA VAL A 626 8.26 -37.83 19.85
C VAL A 626 8.76 -36.80 18.85
N PRO A 627 9.56 -35.80 19.26
CA PRO A 627 10.15 -34.86 18.31
C PRO A 627 11.13 -35.56 17.38
N LEU A 628 11.23 -35.11 16.14
CA LEU A 628 12.29 -35.52 15.21
C LEU A 628 13.67 -35.20 15.81
N PRO A 629 14.73 -35.95 15.44
CA PRO A 629 16.12 -35.63 15.79
C PRO A 629 16.49 -34.19 15.48
N GLU A 630 17.41 -33.62 16.26
CA GLU A 630 17.80 -32.21 16.19
C GLU A 630 18.78 -31.94 15.04
N CYS A 631 18.28 -32.12 13.82
CA CYS A 631 19.00 -31.82 12.58
C CYS A 631 18.90 -30.35 12.18
N ALA A 632 19.73 -29.96 11.21
CA ALA A 632 19.66 -28.66 10.57
C ALA A 632 18.26 -28.36 10.02
N SER A 633 17.91 -27.07 10.03
CA SER A 633 16.66 -26.58 9.47
C SER A 633 16.58 -26.79 7.96
N GLY A 634 15.38 -27.08 7.47
CA GLY A 634 15.10 -27.24 6.04
C GLY A 634 14.41 -28.57 5.71
N GLU A 635 14.43 -28.88 4.43
CA GLU A 635 13.81 -30.04 3.79
C GLU A 635 14.52 -31.35 4.18
N TRP A 636 13.74 -32.41 4.40
CA TRP A 636 14.19 -33.79 4.56
C TRP A 636 14.17 -34.51 3.21
N GLY A 637 15.19 -35.33 2.97
CA GLY A 637 15.42 -36.08 1.73
C GLY A 637 16.44 -35.43 0.80
N PRO A 638 16.73 -36.11 -0.33
CA PRO A 638 17.80 -35.72 -1.26
C PRO A 638 17.41 -34.65 -2.28
N ALA A 639 16.13 -34.25 -2.37
CA ALA A 639 15.66 -33.34 -3.42
C ALA A 639 16.42 -32.00 -3.41
N LYS A 640 16.62 -31.38 -2.25
CA LYS A 640 17.50 -30.22 -2.07
C LYS A 640 18.94 -30.47 -2.54
N ALA A 641 19.50 -31.64 -2.25
CA ALA A 641 20.88 -32.00 -2.60
C ALA A 641 21.05 -32.11 -4.12
N TYR A 642 20.11 -32.77 -4.80
CA TYR A 642 20.07 -32.84 -6.25
C TYR A 642 19.94 -31.44 -6.86
N ARG A 643 18.93 -30.69 -6.44
CA ARG A 643 18.57 -29.38 -6.99
C ARG A 643 19.65 -28.31 -6.86
N LEU A 644 20.23 -28.14 -5.67
CA LEU A 644 21.13 -27.01 -5.39
C LEU A 644 22.61 -27.40 -5.46
N PHE A 645 22.93 -28.68 -5.23
CA PHE A 645 24.30 -29.18 -5.17
C PHE A 645 24.65 -30.09 -6.34
N GLY A 646 23.69 -30.56 -7.14
CA GLY A 646 23.94 -31.54 -8.19
C GLY A 646 24.31 -32.91 -7.63
N LEU A 647 23.81 -33.26 -6.43
CA LEU A 647 24.01 -34.57 -5.80
C LEU A 647 22.84 -35.49 -6.12
N VAL A 648 23.00 -36.37 -7.10
CA VAL A 648 21.98 -37.35 -7.50
C VAL A 648 22.01 -38.52 -6.51
N PRO A 649 20.92 -38.84 -5.81
CA PRO A 649 20.88 -40.02 -4.94
C PRO A 649 20.99 -41.31 -5.78
N LEU A 650 21.85 -42.24 -5.35
CA LEU A 650 22.02 -43.55 -6.00
C LEU A 650 21.43 -44.70 -5.17
N SER A 651 21.26 -44.51 -3.86
CA SER A 651 20.80 -45.55 -2.94
C SER A 651 19.41 -45.28 -2.36
N HIS A 652 19.13 -44.03 -1.96
CA HIS A 652 17.95 -43.67 -1.18
C HIS A 652 17.36 -42.35 -1.72
N GLU A 653 16.22 -42.45 -2.39
CA GLU A 653 15.50 -41.31 -2.97
C GLU A 653 14.51 -40.67 -1.98
N GLU A 654 14.11 -41.42 -0.94
CA GLU A 654 13.13 -41.01 0.05
C GLU A 654 13.74 -40.33 1.27
N ALA A 655 12.96 -39.45 1.92
CA ALA A 655 13.39 -38.74 3.12
C ALA A 655 13.55 -39.64 4.37
N ILE A 656 12.89 -40.79 4.37
CA ILE A 656 12.93 -41.78 5.45
C ILE A 656 13.65 -43.03 4.97
N ILE A 657 14.66 -43.46 5.72
CA ILE A 657 15.40 -44.70 5.50
C ILE A 657 15.01 -45.65 6.63
N ASN A 658 14.61 -46.87 6.28
CA ASN A 658 14.45 -47.95 7.25
C ASN A 658 15.54 -48.99 6.96
N CYS A 659 16.32 -49.33 7.95
CA CYS A 659 17.44 -50.26 7.83
C CYS A 659 17.63 -51.05 9.12
N ASP A 660 18.48 -52.06 9.06
CA ASP A 660 18.96 -52.76 10.25
C ASP A 660 20.03 -51.89 10.95
N GLN A 661 21.05 -52.50 11.55
CA GLN A 661 22.15 -51.79 12.21
C GLN A 661 23.18 -51.16 11.26
N TYR A 662 22.94 -51.20 9.94
CA TYR A 662 23.85 -50.64 8.93
C TYR A 662 23.09 -49.92 7.82
N ALA A 663 23.59 -48.75 7.42
CA ALA A 663 23.13 -48.03 6.23
C ALA A 663 24.30 -47.58 5.35
N GLU A 664 24.15 -47.75 4.03
CA GLU A 664 25.05 -47.18 3.02
C GLU A 664 24.28 -46.19 2.14
N ILE A 665 24.66 -44.92 2.19
CA ILE A 665 24.04 -43.84 1.42
C ILE A 665 25.01 -43.38 0.34
N ARG A 666 24.55 -43.36 -0.91
CA ARG A 666 25.39 -43.11 -2.09
C ARG A 666 24.83 -41.96 -2.92
N PHE A 667 25.71 -41.09 -3.38
CA PHE A 667 25.40 -39.99 -4.30
C PHE A 667 26.36 -39.94 -5.48
N ARG A 668 25.88 -39.51 -6.64
CA ARG A 668 26.69 -39.07 -7.77
C ARG A 668 26.73 -37.54 -7.83
N MET A 669 27.92 -36.98 -7.97
CA MET A 669 28.20 -35.56 -8.15
C MET A 669 28.12 -35.19 -9.63
N LEU A 670 27.19 -34.32 -10.00
CA LEU A 670 27.11 -33.73 -11.35
C LEU A 670 28.06 -32.55 -11.54
N LYS A 671 28.56 -31.98 -10.45
CA LYS A 671 29.57 -30.92 -10.43
C LYS A 671 30.61 -31.16 -9.33
N PRO A 672 31.83 -30.62 -9.47
CA PRO A 672 32.87 -30.79 -8.46
C PRO A 672 32.44 -30.21 -7.10
N LEU A 673 32.32 -31.08 -6.10
CA LEU A 673 32.12 -30.73 -4.70
C LEU A 673 33.28 -31.26 -3.87
N ALA A 674 33.57 -30.60 -2.74
CA ALA A 674 34.67 -30.96 -1.86
C ALA A 674 34.20 -31.05 -0.41
N GLU A 675 34.93 -31.84 0.38
CA GLU A 675 34.75 -32.00 1.83
C GLU A 675 33.32 -32.35 2.23
N PHE A 676 33.02 -33.65 2.30
CA PHE A 676 31.75 -34.15 2.81
C PHE A 676 31.85 -34.44 4.30
N VAL A 677 30.90 -33.91 5.06
CA VAL A 677 30.74 -34.18 6.49
C VAL A 677 29.34 -34.70 6.75
N ALA A 678 29.26 -35.89 7.32
CA ALA A 678 28.04 -36.51 7.78
C ALA A 678 27.94 -36.36 9.31
N SER A 679 26.84 -35.77 9.79
CA SER A 679 26.58 -35.59 11.20
C SER A 679 25.36 -36.40 11.65
N LEU A 680 25.54 -37.31 12.60
CA LEU A 680 24.47 -38.17 13.11
C LEU A 680 23.92 -37.66 14.44
N HIS A 681 22.60 -37.67 14.59
CA HIS A 681 21.87 -37.14 15.73
C HIS A 681 20.86 -38.16 16.25
N LYS A 682 20.75 -38.30 17.58
CA LYS A 682 19.71 -39.11 18.24
C LYS A 682 19.20 -38.41 19.50
N ASN A 683 17.90 -38.43 19.70
CA ASN A 683 17.30 -37.80 20.88
C ASN A 683 17.85 -38.40 22.17
N ARG A 684 18.24 -37.52 23.11
CA ARG A 684 18.77 -37.88 24.44
C ARG A 684 20.15 -38.58 24.40
N THR A 685 20.83 -38.55 23.26
CA THR A 685 22.19 -39.07 23.09
C THR A 685 23.16 -37.94 22.78
N ASP A 686 24.40 -38.01 23.28
CA ASP A 686 25.45 -37.03 22.94
C ASP A 686 25.97 -37.32 21.52
N ASP A 687 25.78 -36.35 20.62
CA ASP A 687 26.19 -36.44 19.22
C ASP A 687 27.68 -36.75 19.04
N ARG A 688 28.56 -36.40 19.99
CA ARG A 688 30.01 -36.68 19.90
C ARG A 688 30.32 -38.16 19.84
N TYR A 689 29.49 -38.99 20.47
CA TYR A 689 29.61 -40.45 20.39
C TYR A 689 29.16 -40.95 19.02
N LEU A 690 28.07 -40.40 18.49
CA LEU A 690 27.45 -40.79 17.23
C LEU A 690 28.29 -40.44 16.01
N GLN A 691 29.10 -39.37 16.05
CA GLN A 691 29.93 -39.00 14.89
C GLN A 691 30.93 -40.09 14.48
N ARG A 692 31.34 -40.96 15.42
CA ARG A 692 32.26 -42.07 15.15
C ARG A 692 31.62 -43.21 14.37
N CYS A 693 30.28 -43.25 14.33
CA CYS A 693 29.49 -44.23 13.61
C CYS A 693 29.41 -43.92 12.11
N CYS A 694 29.81 -42.72 11.68
CA CYS A 694 29.73 -42.29 10.29
C CYS A 694 31.09 -42.30 9.61
N HIS A 695 31.20 -43.02 8.50
CA HIS A 695 32.37 -42.99 7.63
C HIS A 695 31.99 -42.45 6.25
N THR A 696 32.66 -41.39 5.81
CA THR A 696 32.40 -40.76 4.50
C THR A 696 33.61 -40.95 3.59
N GLU A 697 33.36 -41.46 2.39
CA GLU A 697 34.36 -41.69 1.35
C GLU A 697 33.90 -40.99 0.07
N SER A 698 34.79 -40.22 -0.57
CA SER A 698 34.51 -39.59 -1.87
C SER A 698 35.56 -40.04 -2.88
N ARG A 699 35.13 -40.70 -3.96
CA ARG A 699 36.01 -41.20 -5.03
C ARG A 699 35.45 -40.86 -6.41
N GLY A 700 36.19 -40.08 -7.18
CA GLY A 700 35.74 -39.64 -8.51
C GLY A 700 34.50 -38.75 -8.39
N ASP A 701 33.43 -39.13 -9.07
CA ASP A 701 32.12 -38.48 -9.02
C ASP A 701 31.19 -39.11 -7.96
N GLU A 702 31.64 -40.08 -7.17
CA GLU A 702 30.78 -40.78 -6.21
C GLU A 702 31.14 -40.44 -4.75
N VAL A 703 30.11 -40.27 -3.93
CA VAL A 703 30.20 -40.10 -2.47
C VAL A 703 29.43 -41.21 -1.79
N VAL A 704 30.09 -41.89 -0.85
CA VAL A 704 29.52 -42.99 -0.06
C VAL A 704 29.63 -42.66 1.42
N ILE A 705 28.49 -42.70 2.12
CA ILE A 705 28.39 -42.50 3.56
C ILE A 705 27.91 -43.81 4.17
N ARG A 706 28.75 -44.43 5.01
CA ARG A 706 28.45 -45.67 5.73
C ARG A 706 28.17 -45.36 7.18
N ILE A 707 27.13 -45.95 7.73
CA ILE A 707 26.68 -45.70 9.10
C ILE A 707 26.46 -47.04 9.79
N GLU A 708 27.12 -47.24 10.94
CA GLU A 708 26.92 -48.37 11.84
C GLU A 708 26.18 -47.88 13.10
N PHE A 709 24.92 -48.28 13.26
CA PHE A 709 24.09 -47.79 14.36
C PHE A 709 24.43 -48.53 15.66
N PRO A 710 24.71 -47.80 16.76
CA PRO A 710 25.11 -48.43 18.02
C PRO A 710 23.96 -49.18 18.71
N ASP A 711 22.72 -48.79 18.44
CA ASP A 711 21.52 -49.36 19.02
C ASP A 711 20.28 -49.02 18.18
N GLU A 712 19.15 -49.65 18.46
CA GLU A 712 17.90 -49.39 17.74
C GLU A 712 17.37 -47.98 18.00
N GLY A 713 16.65 -47.42 17.03
CA GLY A 713 15.85 -46.22 17.21
C GLY A 713 15.87 -45.28 16.02
N GLN A 714 15.45 -44.05 16.27
CA GLN A 714 15.33 -43.02 15.25
C GLN A 714 16.52 -42.04 15.30
N TYR A 715 17.23 -41.98 14.19
CA TYR A 715 18.40 -41.14 13.97
C TYR A 715 18.11 -40.08 12.91
N GLY A 716 18.78 -38.94 13.01
CA GLY A 716 18.79 -37.91 11.99
C GLY A 716 20.20 -37.77 11.44
N LEU A 717 20.35 -37.82 10.13
CA LEU A 717 21.63 -37.62 9.45
C LEU A 717 21.60 -36.28 8.73
N ASP A 718 22.51 -35.38 9.06
CA ASP A 718 22.80 -34.19 8.25
C ASP A 718 24.04 -34.42 7.38
N ILE A 719 23.99 -33.94 6.14
CA ILE A 719 25.11 -33.99 5.20
C ILE A 719 25.46 -32.56 4.79
N TYR A 720 26.74 -32.23 4.92
CA TYR A 720 27.29 -30.93 4.56
C TYR A 720 28.38 -31.10 3.51
N THR A 721 28.47 -30.12 2.61
CA THR A 721 29.50 -30.07 1.56
C THR A 721 29.79 -28.62 1.16
N ARG A 722 30.75 -28.39 0.28
CA ARG A 722 31.01 -27.08 -0.32
C ARG A 722 31.41 -27.18 -1.79
N ASP A 723 31.29 -26.06 -2.50
CA ASP A 723 31.73 -25.94 -3.89
C ASP A 723 33.25 -26.08 -3.98
N ALA A 724 33.74 -26.92 -4.90
CA ALA A 724 35.18 -27.10 -5.10
C ALA A 724 35.83 -25.94 -5.88
N ASN A 725 35.05 -25.21 -6.70
CA ASN A 725 35.55 -24.21 -7.65
C ASN A 725 35.53 -22.78 -7.11
N ASN A 726 34.78 -22.50 -6.04
CA ASN A 726 34.62 -21.15 -5.50
C ASN A 726 35.00 -21.01 -4.02
N PRO A 727 36.28 -21.28 -3.64
CA PRO A 727 36.78 -21.02 -2.30
C PRO A 727 36.95 -19.51 -2.10
N ASN A 728 35.86 -18.77 -1.88
CA ASN A 728 35.92 -17.31 -1.95
C ASN A 728 36.86 -16.70 -0.89
N SER A 729 37.96 -16.10 -1.38
CA SER A 729 38.78 -14.93 -0.98
C SER A 729 39.03 -14.51 0.49
N ALA A 730 38.46 -15.17 1.51
CA ALA A 730 38.66 -14.84 2.93
C ALA A 730 39.01 -16.07 3.81
N GLY A 731 39.32 -17.22 3.20
CA GLY A 731 40.06 -18.29 3.88
C GLY A 731 39.26 -19.34 4.65
N LYS A 732 37.94 -19.45 4.49
CA LYS A 732 37.12 -20.64 4.83
C LYS A 732 35.66 -20.42 4.41
N GLN A 733 35.22 -21.03 3.31
CA GLN A 733 33.78 -21.19 3.08
C GLN A 733 33.27 -22.22 4.09
N LEU A 734 32.25 -21.84 4.87
CA LEU A 734 31.58 -22.76 5.78
C LEU A 734 30.94 -23.90 4.96
N LEU A 735 31.06 -25.14 5.45
CA LEU A 735 30.32 -26.26 4.89
C LEU A 735 28.83 -25.91 4.90
N THR A 736 28.17 -26.10 3.77
CA THR A 736 26.75 -25.80 3.60
C THR A 736 25.95 -27.09 3.70
N HIS A 737 24.88 -27.08 4.51
CA HIS A 737 23.96 -28.20 4.62
C HIS A 737 23.33 -28.50 3.26
N CYS A 738 23.47 -29.72 2.75
CA CYS A 738 22.95 -30.12 1.45
C CYS A 738 21.79 -31.13 1.53
N CYS A 739 21.81 -32.03 2.51
CA CYS A 739 20.83 -33.11 2.61
C CYS A 739 20.61 -33.49 4.08
N LYS A 740 19.42 -34.02 4.40
CA LYS A 740 19.22 -34.75 5.65
C LYS A 740 18.23 -35.90 5.51
N TYR A 741 18.43 -36.96 6.28
CA TYR A 741 17.55 -38.13 6.31
C TYR A 741 17.10 -38.46 7.71
N LEU A 742 15.85 -38.93 7.83
CA LEU A 742 15.36 -39.59 9.03
C LEU A 742 15.61 -41.09 8.87
N ILE A 743 16.37 -41.69 9.77
CA ILE A 743 16.76 -43.10 9.69
C ILE A 743 16.16 -43.86 10.86
N ASN A 744 15.32 -44.86 10.58
CA ASN A 744 14.83 -45.80 11.58
C ASN A 744 15.70 -47.05 11.50
N ALA A 745 16.57 -47.23 12.50
CA ALA A 745 17.42 -48.42 12.65
C ALA A 745 16.71 -49.44 13.54
N CYS A 746 16.43 -50.61 12.99
CA CYS A 746 15.85 -51.76 13.69
C CYS A 746 16.91 -52.84 13.91
N ALA A 747 16.65 -53.79 14.82
CA ALA A 747 17.51 -54.95 15.03
C ALA A 747 17.22 -56.11 14.11
#